data_AF-A0A2C9UG34-F1
#
_entry.id   AF-A0A2C9UG34-F1
#
_cell.length_a   1.000
_cell.length_b   1.000
_cell.length_c   1.000
_cell.angle_alpha   90.00
_cell.angle_beta   90.00
_cell.angle_gamma   90.00
#
_symmetry.space_group_name_H-M   'P 1'
#
loop_
_entity.id
_entity.type
_entity.pdbx_description
1 polymer ?
#
loop_
_entity_poly.entity_id
_entity_poly.type
_entity_poly.pdbx_seq_one_letter_code
_entity_poly.pdbx_strand_id
1 'polypeptide(L)'
;MDEDSLCGEDENFDWDSDDELEIENYRLSSFSSLKLPAAEATAGAAEASLSVGSSASKLIDHFVGMGFPQKMVVEVIKENGEENTDLILEALLKCSARSSASSSGSKLIDHFTGMGFDAEMVAKAIQENGEGNTDTILETLLTYSAIEKSPEEQQPMDSDHLYSEYDGYSLDDFSDIDSSENEEIAKCEPDEGNPLIFLAKMGYTVEEASIAVERCGPDATIAELTDFICAAQMAKAADASFPEEKPKLKHFDDDYPKNKKRSYYEYDMWKRKQHLKLRKRMLPGDDEMLRLPNPMIGFGFPTEPAVVTHRTLPEAAIGPPYFYYENVALAPKGVWSTISRFLYDVEPEFVDSKYFCAAARKRGYVHNLPIQNRFPLLPLPPHAIHEALPMTKKWWPSWDTRTKLNCLQTCVGSAKLTDRIRKAIEGYEGDPPLSNQKFVLDECRRWNLVWVGRNKVAPLEPDEVEMLLGFPRNHTRGGGISRTDRYKSLGNSFQVDTVAYHLSVLKDLYPGGINLLSLFSGIGGAEVALHRLGIRLKNVVSVEISEVNRNIIRSWWEQTDQTGNLIDIVDVQQLNADRLEQLMNSFGGFDLVVGGSPCNNLTGSNRFHRDGLEGKESSLFFDFCRILDLVKCIMTRN
;
A
#
# COMPACT_ATOMS: atom_id res chain seq x y z
N MET A 1 7.36 -14.17 49.77
CA MET A 1 8.67 -14.65 49.29
C MET A 1 8.38 -15.33 47.96
N ASP A 2 7.96 -14.62 46.91
CA ASP A 2 8.51 -13.41 46.26
C ASP A 2 9.91 -13.62 45.71
N GLU A 3 9.99 -13.65 44.37
CA GLU A 3 10.95 -12.99 43.44
C GLU A 3 10.73 -13.62 42.04
N ASP A 4 9.89 -13.06 41.17
CA ASP A 4 10.11 -11.95 40.21
C ASP A 4 11.32 -12.10 39.27
N SER A 5 11.05 -12.31 37.97
CA SER A 5 11.92 -11.82 36.90
C SER A 5 11.10 -11.45 35.66
N LEU A 6 11.37 -10.25 35.16
CA LEU A 6 10.62 -9.45 34.19
C LEU A 6 10.80 -9.95 32.75
N CYS A 7 9.69 -10.16 32.04
CA CYS A 7 9.65 -10.24 30.57
C CYS A 7 9.74 -8.83 29.97
N GLY A 8 10.59 -8.69 28.96
CA GLY A 8 10.72 -7.48 28.15
C GLY A 8 9.49 -7.21 27.30
N GLU A 9 9.15 -5.93 27.20
CA GLU A 9 8.04 -5.37 26.45
C GLU A 9 8.39 -5.34 24.95
N ASP A 10 7.72 -6.16 24.15
CA ASP A 10 7.57 -5.90 22.71
C ASP A 10 6.45 -4.87 22.53
N GLU A 11 6.80 -3.69 22.02
CA GLU A 11 5.84 -2.62 21.68
C GLU A 11 4.92 -3.07 20.52
N ASN A 12 3.87 -3.79 20.87
CA ASN A 12 2.74 -4.08 20.00
C ASN A 12 1.87 -2.81 19.92
N PHE A 13 2.01 -2.04 18.85
CA PHE A 13 1.17 -0.88 18.58
C PHE A 13 -0.27 -1.34 18.32
N ASP A 14 -1.14 -1.04 19.27
CA ASP A 14 -2.57 -1.36 19.30
C ASP A 14 -3.34 -0.43 18.35
N TRP A 15 -3.81 -0.98 17.23
CA TRP A 15 -4.50 -0.23 16.16
C TRP A 15 -6.03 -0.15 16.33
N ASP A 16 -6.61 -0.68 17.41
CA ASP A 16 -8.07 -0.81 17.55
C ASP A 16 -8.66 -0.09 18.80
N SER A 17 -7.86 0.63 19.59
CA SER A 17 -8.33 1.24 20.84
C SER A 17 -9.21 2.48 20.70
N ASP A 18 -9.27 3.11 19.52
CA ASP A 18 -10.10 4.31 19.29
C ASP A 18 -11.60 3.99 19.09
N ASP A 19 -11.94 2.74 18.75
CA ASP A 19 -13.34 2.34 18.55
C ASP A 19 -14.10 2.11 19.87
N GLU A 20 -13.40 2.00 21.01
CA GLU A 20 -14.02 1.77 22.34
C GLU A 20 -14.46 3.06 23.06
N LEU A 21 -13.90 4.23 22.71
CA LEU A 21 -14.21 5.49 23.41
C LEU A 21 -15.45 6.24 22.88
N GLU A 22 -16.03 5.80 21.76
CA GLU A 22 -17.12 6.52 21.07
C GLU A 22 -18.53 6.19 21.57
N ILE A 23 -18.70 5.26 22.53
CA ILE A 23 -20.03 4.84 22.99
C ILE A 23 -20.46 5.50 24.32
N GLU A 24 -19.54 6.07 25.10
CA GLU A 24 -19.88 6.62 26.44
C GLU A 24 -20.16 8.13 26.49
N ASN A 25 -19.91 8.91 25.43
CA ASN A 25 -20.00 10.38 25.49
C ASN A 25 -21.30 11.01 24.95
N TYR A 26 -22.41 10.26 24.91
CA TYR A 26 -23.74 10.86 24.73
C TYR A 26 -24.28 11.43 26.05
N ARG A 27 -23.70 12.52 26.56
CA ARG A 27 -24.40 13.47 27.45
C ARG A 27 -23.98 14.92 27.20
N LEU A 28 -24.87 15.63 26.52
CA LEU A 28 -25.11 17.08 26.48
C LEU A 28 -24.22 17.98 27.38
N SER A 29 -23.50 18.92 26.75
CA SER A 29 -23.37 20.29 27.30
C SER A 29 -22.92 21.32 26.25
N SER A 30 -23.88 22.15 25.85
CA SER A 30 -23.91 23.58 25.54
C SER A 30 -22.63 24.39 25.23
N PHE A 31 -22.75 25.16 24.14
CA PHE A 31 -21.93 26.27 23.63
C PHE A 31 -21.45 27.32 24.65
N SER A 32 -20.28 27.92 24.41
CA SER A 32 -20.16 29.40 24.35
C SER A 32 -18.90 29.84 23.57
N SER A 33 -19.09 30.86 22.74
CA SER A 33 -18.15 31.53 21.85
C SER A 33 -17.43 32.71 22.51
N LEU A 34 -16.13 32.91 22.27
CA LEU A 34 -15.48 34.22 22.46
C LEU A 34 -14.36 34.46 21.41
N LYS A 35 -14.22 35.73 21.02
CA LYS A 35 -13.62 36.28 19.79
C LYS A 35 -12.41 37.19 20.11
N LEU A 36 -11.48 37.31 19.13
CA LEU A 36 -10.57 38.44 18.78
C LEU A 36 -9.26 38.67 19.58
N PRO A 37 -8.24 39.43 19.07
CA PRO A 37 -7.84 39.76 17.68
C PRO A 37 -6.29 39.68 17.40
N ALA A 38 -5.94 39.99 16.15
CA ALA A 38 -4.62 40.01 15.49
C ALA A 38 -3.70 41.21 15.82
N ALA A 39 -2.39 41.07 15.53
CA ALA A 39 -1.45 42.18 15.29
C ALA A 39 -0.30 41.76 14.34
N GLU A 40 -0.08 42.58 13.30
CA GLU A 40 1.04 42.54 12.34
C GLU A 40 2.33 43.19 12.89
N ALA A 41 3.49 42.81 12.36
CA ALA A 41 4.65 43.71 12.24
C ALA A 41 5.64 43.22 11.15
N THR A 42 6.25 44.20 10.49
CA THR A 42 6.92 44.21 9.18
C THR A 42 8.43 43.96 9.16
N ALA A 43 8.91 43.69 7.94
CA ALA A 43 10.26 43.50 7.41
C ALA A 43 11.38 44.49 7.81
N GLY A 44 12.63 44.03 7.66
CA GLY A 44 13.84 44.86 7.53
C GLY A 44 15.02 44.06 6.98
N ALA A 45 15.55 44.49 5.83
CA ALA A 45 16.71 43.94 5.13
C ALA A 45 18.00 44.71 5.45
N ALA A 46 19.17 44.05 5.38
CA ALA A 46 20.47 44.70 5.25
C ALA A 46 21.53 43.72 4.69
N GLU A 47 22.16 44.09 3.56
CA GLU A 47 23.39 43.49 3.01
C GLU A 47 24.65 44.16 3.58
N ALA A 48 25.79 43.44 3.58
CA ALA A 48 27.04 43.84 2.88
C ALA A 48 28.30 43.01 3.30
N SER A 49 28.88 42.32 2.30
CA SER A 49 30.31 42.33 1.89
C SER A 49 31.44 41.54 2.61
N LEU A 50 31.87 40.47 1.91
CA LEU A 50 33.22 40.09 1.39
C LEU A 50 34.43 39.78 2.31
N SER A 51 35.02 38.59 2.10
CA SER A 51 36.48 38.36 2.12
C SER A 51 36.91 37.32 1.06
N VAL A 52 37.84 37.73 0.20
CA VAL A 52 38.44 36.97 -0.92
C VAL A 52 39.68 36.20 -0.43
N GLY A 53 39.71 34.89 -0.68
CA GLY A 53 40.87 34.00 -0.46
C GLY A 53 40.43 32.56 -0.13
N SER A 54 40.79 31.58 -0.97
CA SER A 54 40.39 30.16 -0.95
C SER A 54 39.04 29.83 -1.65
N SER A 55 39.00 30.02 -2.97
CA SER A 55 37.89 29.60 -3.85
C SER A 55 38.13 28.17 -4.39
N ALA A 56 39.28 27.94 -5.03
CA ALA A 56 39.63 26.69 -5.70
C ALA A 56 39.56 25.43 -4.81
N SER A 57 40.10 25.50 -3.59
CA SER A 57 40.15 24.31 -2.71
C SER A 57 38.78 23.90 -2.20
N LYS A 58 37.86 24.86 -1.98
CA LYS A 58 36.50 24.57 -1.52
C LYS A 58 35.65 23.90 -2.60
N LEU A 59 35.84 24.29 -3.86
CA LEU A 59 35.15 23.66 -5.00
C LEU A 59 35.65 22.23 -5.24
N ILE A 60 36.96 21.99 -5.12
CA ILE A 60 37.52 20.63 -5.23
C ILE A 60 36.97 19.75 -4.11
N ASP A 61 37.01 20.22 -2.86
CA ASP A 61 36.49 19.45 -1.72
C ASP A 61 34.97 19.19 -1.84
N HIS A 62 34.21 20.13 -2.39
CA HIS A 62 32.77 19.98 -2.64
C HIS A 62 32.47 18.83 -3.61
N PHE A 63 33.11 18.80 -4.79
CA PHE A 63 32.86 17.74 -5.78
C PHE A 63 33.51 16.41 -5.41
N VAL A 64 34.62 16.41 -4.66
CA VAL A 64 35.17 15.18 -4.07
C VAL A 64 34.23 14.62 -2.99
N GLY A 65 33.63 15.49 -2.17
CA GLY A 65 32.59 15.10 -1.19
C GLY A 65 31.32 14.54 -1.83
N MET A 66 31.02 14.94 -3.08
CA MET A 66 29.96 14.34 -3.90
C MET A 66 30.35 12.98 -4.54
N GLY A 67 31.58 12.49 -4.31
CA GLY A 67 32.02 11.17 -4.75
C GLY A 67 32.83 11.16 -6.06
N PHE A 68 33.16 12.32 -6.64
CA PHE A 68 33.98 12.38 -7.86
C PHE A 68 35.47 12.22 -7.56
N PRO A 69 36.25 11.48 -8.39
CA PRO A 69 37.69 11.33 -8.18
C PRO A 69 38.42 12.67 -8.24
N GLN A 70 39.22 12.98 -7.22
CA GLN A 70 39.90 14.27 -7.09
C GLN A 70 40.73 14.66 -8.32
N LYS A 71 41.36 13.69 -9.00
CA LYS A 71 42.12 13.94 -10.24
C LYS A 71 41.23 14.47 -11.38
N MET A 72 40.01 13.94 -11.52
CA MET A 72 39.06 14.33 -12.55
C MET A 72 38.47 15.72 -12.26
N VAL A 73 38.16 16.00 -10.99
CA VAL A 73 37.67 17.31 -10.53
C VAL A 73 38.67 18.43 -10.81
N VAL A 74 39.96 18.17 -10.57
CA VAL A 74 41.03 19.16 -10.82
C VAL A 74 41.22 19.44 -12.32
N GLU A 75 41.09 18.43 -13.18
CA GLU A 75 41.18 18.63 -14.65
C GLU A 75 40.00 19.43 -15.19
N VAL A 76 38.76 19.10 -14.79
CA VAL A 76 37.55 19.81 -15.25
C VAL A 76 37.54 21.26 -14.79
N ILE A 77 37.96 21.55 -13.56
CA ILE A 77 38.05 22.94 -13.05
C ILE A 77 39.11 23.74 -13.81
N LYS A 78 40.22 23.09 -14.21
CA LYS A 78 41.28 23.75 -14.98
C LYS A 78 40.86 24.10 -16.40
N GLU A 79 39.98 23.31 -17.02
CA GLU A 79 39.48 23.53 -18.39
C GLU A 79 38.32 24.54 -18.44
N ASN A 80 37.43 24.53 -17.44
CA ASN A 80 36.18 25.31 -17.49
C ASN A 80 36.18 26.57 -16.61
N GLY A 81 37.20 26.75 -15.76
CA GLY A 81 37.28 27.88 -14.82
C GLY A 81 36.39 27.71 -13.58
N GLU A 82 36.61 28.53 -12.54
CA GLU A 82 35.97 28.39 -11.22
C GLU A 82 34.59 29.10 -11.11
N GLU A 83 34.11 29.73 -12.18
CA GLU A 83 33.02 30.71 -12.08
C GLU A 83 31.61 30.10 -12.13
N ASN A 84 31.46 28.83 -12.54
CA ASN A 84 30.13 28.21 -12.66
C ASN A 84 30.12 26.72 -12.25
N THR A 85 29.58 26.45 -11.05
CA THR A 85 29.46 25.11 -10.45
C THR A 85 28.64 24.14 -11.29
N ASP A 86 27.60 24.63 -11.97
CA ASP A 86 26.66 23.78 -12.70
C ASP A 86 27.30 23.22 -13.98
N LEU A 87 28.12 24.03 -14.65
CA LEU A 87 28.90 23.60 -15.82
C LEU A 87 30.01 22.60 -15.45
N ILE A 88 30.61 22.76 -14.27
CA ILE A 88 31.61 21.81 -13.74
C ILE A 88 30.94 20.47 -13.42
N LEU A 89 29.75 20.50 -12.80
CA LEU A 89 28.99 19.29 -12.49
C LEU A 89 28.55 18.55 -13.76
N GLU A 90 28.03 19.27 -14.77
CA GLU A 90 27.64 18.67 -16.04
C GLU A 90 28.83 18.03 -16.77
N ALA A 91 29.99 18.70 -16.76
CA ALA A 91 31.22 18.16 -17.32
C ALA A 91 31.73 16.92 -16.56
N LEU A 92 31.65 16.91 -15.22
CA LEU A 92 32.04 15.75 -14.39
C LEU A 92 31.12 14.54 -14.60
N LEU A 93 29.81 14.77 -14.75
CA LEU A 93 28.85 13.72 -15.10
C LEU A 93 29.13 13.14 -16.49
N LYS A 94 29.45 14.00 -17.46
CA LYS A 94 29.78 13.60 -18.83
C LYS A 94 31.09 12.81 -18.92
N CYS A 95 32.08 13.15 -18.10
CA CYS A 95 33.34 12.41 -17.99
C CYS A 95 33.14 11.07 -17.26
N SER A 96 32.33 11.02 -16.21
CA SER A 96 31.99 9.78 -15.50
C SER A 96 31.24 8.79 -16.41
N ALA A 97 30.31 9.28 -17.24
CA ALA A 97 29.61 8.46 -18.24
C ALA A 97 30.54 7.88 -19.32
N ARG A 98 31.65 8.56 -19.62
CA ARG A 98 32.68 8.05 -20.53
C ARG A 98 33.58 7.00 -19.88
N SER A 99 33.88 7.12 -18.59
CA SER A 99 34.66 6.12 -17.84
C SER A 99 33.87 4.85 -17.52
N SER A 100 32.54 4.91 -17.42
CA SER A 100 31.68 3.72 -17.24
C SER A 100 31.52 2.88 -18.50
N ALA A 101 31.75 3.44 -19.69
CA ALA A 101 31.56 2.73 -20.96
C ALA A 101 32.67 1.71 -21.29
N SER A 102 33.79 1.68 -20.55
CA SER A 102 34.91 0.76 -20.81
C SER A 102 35.15 -0.32 -19.74
N SER A 103 34.26 -0.47 -18.77
CA SER A 103 34.46 -1.38 -17.60
C SER A 103 33.31 -2.38 -17.38
N SER A 104 32.27 -2.38 -18.23
CA SER A 104 31.01 -3.08 -17.96
C SER A 104 31.08 -4.59 -18.27
N GLY A 105 31.84 -5.00 -19.30
CA GLY A 105 31.99 -6.41 -19.67
C GLY A 105 32.60 -7.32 -18.61
N SER A 106 33.53 -6.84 -17.76
CA SER A 106 34.18 -7.72 -16.76
C SER A 106 33.29 -8.02 -15.55
N LYS A 107 32.38 -7.09 -15.18
CA LYS A 107 31.52 -7.26 -14.00
C LYS A 107 30.41 -8.28 -14.21
N LEU A 108 29.87 -8.37 -15.43
CA LEU A 108 28.84 -9.35 -15.78
C LEU A 108 29.43 -10.76 -15.92
N ILE A 109 30.65 -10.88 -16.46
CA ILE A 109 31.35 -12.16 -16.54
C ILE A 109 31.62 -12.70 -15.13
N ASP A 110 32.16 -11.88 -14.23
CA ASP A 110 32.40 -12.28 -12.83
C ASP A 110 31.10 -12.66 -12.10
N HIS A 111 30.00 -11.95 -12.39
CA HIS A 111 28.69 -12.22 -11.79
C HIS A 111 28.12 -13.59 -12.18
N PHE A 112 28.09 -13.92 -13.47
CA PHE A 112 27.54 -15.20 -13.94
C PHE A 112 28.51 -16.37 -13.73
N THR A 113 29.82 -16.12 -13.75
CA THR A 113 30.81 -17.14 -13.35
C THR A 113 30.68 -17.47 -11.86
N GLY A 114 30.41 -16.47 -11.00
CA GLY A 114 30.11 -16.67 -9.58
C GLY A 114 28.81 -17.45 -9.31
N MET A 115 27.88 -17.49 -10.27
CA MET A 115 26.68 -18.32 -10.24
C MET A 115 26.91 -19.75 -10.73
N GLY A 116 28.12 -20.10 -11.18
CA GLY A 116 28.51 -21.44 -11.57
C GLY A 116 28.41 -21.75 -13.08
N PHE A 117 28.24 -20.74 -13.93
CA PHE A 117 28.28 -20.90 -15.39
C PHE A 117 29.71 -20.82 -15.93
N ASP A 118 30.01 -21.57 -17.00
CA ASP A 118 31.33 -21.54 -17.63
C ASP A 118 31.62 -20.17 -18.27
N ALA A 119 32.82 -19.65 -18.02
CA ALA A 119 33.22 -18.31 -18.45
C ALA A 119 33.18 -18.12 -19.97
N GLU A 120 33.40 -19.19 -20.75
CA GLU A 120 33.37 -19.15 -22.22
C GLU A 120 31.92 -19.07 -22.75
N MET A 121 30.98 -19.78 -22.11
CA MET A 121 29.54 -19.66 -22.40
C MET A 121 29.00 -18.27 -22.04
N VAL A 122 29.44 -17.70 -20.91
CA VAL A 122 29.06 -16.36 -20.45
C VAL A 122 29.56 -15.29 -21.42
N ALA A 123 30.80 -15.39 -21.89
CA ALA A 123 31.33 -14.46 -22.89
C ALA A 123 30.52 -14.50 -24.21
N LYS A 124 30.11 -15.70 -24.65
CA LYS A 124 29.31 -15.88 -25.87
C LYS A 124 27.88 -15.34 -25.72
N ALA A 125 27.24 -15.60 -24.58
CA ALA A 125 25.89 -15.09 -24.28
C ALA A 125 25.85 -13.55 -24.19
N ILE A 126 26.91 -12.93 -23.67
CA ILE A 126 27.07 -11.46 -23.63
C ILE A 126 27.31 -10.89 -25.04
N GLN A 127 28.08 -11.59 -25.87
CA GLN A 127 28.32 -11.18 -27.26
C GLN A 127 27.05 -11.24 -28.13
N GLU A 128 26.17 -12.21 -27.91
CA GLU A 128 24.93 -12.39 -28.67
C GLU A 128 23.82 -11.41 -28.26
N ASN A 129 23.68 -11.13 -26.96
CA ASN A 129 22.55 -10.35 -26.43
C ASN A 129 22.91 -8.90 -26.07
N GLY A 130 24.20 -8.56 -25.97
CA GLY A 130 24.69 -7.25 -25.53
C GLY A 130 24.53 -7.03 -24.02
N GLU A 131 25.34 -6.12 -23.46
CA GLU A 131 25.47 -5.90 -22.00
C GLU A 131 24.26 -5.20 -21.34
N GLY A 132 23.16 -4.97 -22.08
CA GLY A 132 22.05 -4.12 -21.64
C GLY A 132 20.94 -4.83 -20.86
N ASN A 133 20.89 -6.17 -20.85
CA ASN A 133 19.83 -6.92 -20.19
C ASN A 133 20.32 -8.26 -19.62
N THR A 134 20.46 -8.32 -18.29
CA THR A 134 20.93 -9.46 -17.52
C THR A 134 20.00 -10.67 -17.61
N ASP A 135 18.70 -10.44 -17.75
CA ASP A 135 17.69 -11.51 -17.73
C ASP A 135 17.75 -12.33 -19.04
N THR A 136 17.93 -11.66 -20.17
CA THR A 136 18.13 -12.31 -21.48
C THR A 136 19.45 -13.07 -21.58
N ILE A 137 20.51 -12.58 -20.92
CA ILE A 137 21.79 -13.29 -20.84
C ILE A 137 21.62 -14.56 -19.99
N LEU A 138 20.91 -14.47 -18.87
CA LEU A 138 20.64 -15.63 -18.00
C LEU A 138 19.77 -16.68 -18.70
N GLU A 139 18.72 -16.28 -19.42
CA GLU A 139 17.90 -17.22 -20.21
C GLU A 139 18.74 -17.94 -21.28
N THR A 140 19.59 -17.20 -22.00
CA THR A 140 20.47 -17.79 -23.03
C THR A 140 21.48 -18.77 -22.41
N LEU A 141 22.04 -18.44 -21.25
CA LEU A 141 22.96 -19.30 -20.50
C LEU A 141 22.29 -20.60 -20.02
N LEU A 142 21.04 -20.50 -19.56
CA LEU A 142 20.24 -21.67 -19.18
C LEU A 142 19.94 -22.54 -20.41
N THR A 143 19.68 -21.93 -21.57
CA THR A 143 19.51 -22.65 -22.85
C THR A 143 20.79 -23.38 -23.25
N TYR A 144 21.96 -22.74 -23.21
CA TYR A 144 23.24 -23.41 -23.52
C TYR A 144 23.53 -24.56 -22.56
N SER A 145 23.27 -24.37 -21.27
CA SER A 145 23.47 -25.40 -20.24
C SER A 145 22.53 -26.60 -20.42
N ALA A 146 21.35 -26.39 -21.02
CA ALA A 146 20.43 -27.47 -21.36
C ALA A 146 20.85 -28.23 -22.62
N ILE A 147 21.50 -27.56 -23.57
CA ILE A 147 22.01 -28.16 -24.81
C ILE A 147 23.27 -28.99 -24.53
N GLU A 148 24.17 -28.52 -23.65
CA GLU A 148 25.39 -29.26 -23.27
C GLU A 148 25.11 -30.51 -22.42
N LYS A 149 23.93 -30.61 -21.77
CA LYS A 149 23.53 -31.81 -21.00
C LYS A 149 22.93 -32.92 -21.86
N SER A 150 22.86 -32.75 -23.18
CA SER A 150 22.47 -33.82 -24.10
C SER A 150 23.73 -34.50 -24.65
N PRO A 151 23.87 -35.83 -24.57
CA PRO A 151 25.03 -36.51 -25.14
C PRO A 151 24.95 -36.50 -26.68
N GLU A 152 25.89 -35.84 -27.33
CA GLU A 152 26.12 -35.97 -28.77
C GLU A 152 26.81 -37.32 -29.08
N GLU A 153 26.27 -38.08 -30.03
CA GLU A 153 26.89 -38.37 -31.33
C GLU A 153 26.18 -39.54 -32.04
N GLN A 154 25.62 -39.29 -33.24
CA GLN A 154 26.06 -39.90 -34.51
C GLN A 154 25.13 -39.47 -35.68
N GLN A 155 25.70 -38.73 -36.64
CA GLN A 155 25.13 -38.44 -37.98
C GLN A 155 25.37 -39.62 -38.96
N PRO A 156 25.00 -39.54 -40.26
CA PRO A 156 23.80 -39.03 -40.98
C PRO A 156 23.24 -40.13 -41.95
N MET A 157 22.11 -39.89 -42.65
CA MET A 157 21.85 -40.28 -44.07
C MET A 157 20.36 -40.11 -44.49
N ASP A 158 20.17 -39.24 -45.48
CA ASP A 158 19.23 -39.15 -46.61
C ASP A 158 17.85 -39.87 -46.72
N SER A 159 16.93 -39.09 -47.31
CA SER A 159 15.88 -39.41 -48.33
C SER A 159 14.41 -39.57 -47.90
N ASP A 160 13.64 -38.57 -48.32
CA ASP A 160 12.32 -38.56 -49.00
C ASP A 160 11.04 -39.25 -48.46
N HIS A 161 9.94 -38.56 -48.78
CA HIS A 161 8.54 -39.01 -48.96
C HIS A 161 7.50 -38.86 -47.82
N LEU A 162 6.79 -37.73 -47.84
CA LEU A 162 5.33 -37.55 -48.07
C LEU A 162 4.29 -38.59 -47.57
N TYR A 163 3.21 -38.04 -46.95
CA TYR A 163 1.78 -38.47 -46.83
C TYR A 163 1.19 -39.07 -45.52
N SER A 164 -0.02 -38.51 -45.22
CA SER A 164 -1.28 -39.04 -44.65
C SER A 164 -1.48 -39.28 -43.13
N GLU A 165 -2.34 -38.43 -42.54
CA GLU A 165 -3.76 -38.67 -42.15
C GLU A 165 -4.19 -39.99 -41.44
N TYR A 166 -5.12 -39.81 -40.49
CA TYR A 166 -6.10 -40.72 -39.84
C TYR A 166 -5.89 -41.21 -38.38
N ASP A 167 -6.90 -40.88 -37.55
CA ASP A 167 -7.62 -41.60 -36.47
C ASP A 167 -6.85 -42.49 -35.48
N GLY A 168 -7.07 -42.50 -34.16
CA GLY A 168 -8.23 -42.11 -33.36
C GLY A 168 -8.88 -43.34 -32.68
N TYR A 169 -8.45 -43.73 -31.47
CA TYR A 169 -9.15 -44.63 -30.50
C TYR A 169 -8.48 -44.38 -29.11
N SER A 170 -9.13 -43.89 -28.05
CA SER A 170 -10.13 -44.50 -27.15
C SER A 170 -9.71 -45.84 -26.53
N LEU A 171 -9.32 -45.86 -25.24
CA LEU A 171 -10.10 -46.43 -24.13
C LEU A 171 -9.38 -46.23 -22.78
N ASP A 172 -10.21 -45.99 -21.75
CA ASP A 172 -9.92 -45.95 -20.31
C ASP A 172 -9.12 -47.15 -19.76
N ASP A 173 -8.32 -46.93 -18.71
CA ASP A 173 -8.40 -47.70 -17.45
C ASP A 173 -7.62 -47.02 -16.30
N PHE A 174 -8.09 -47.28 -15.09
CA PHE A 174 -7.90 -46.59 -13.81
C PHE A 174 -6.49 -46.70 -13.20
N SER A 175 -6.08 -45.72 -12.39
CA SER A 175 -5.77 -45.90 -10.95
C SER A 175 -5.14 -44.66 -10.31
N ASP A 176 -5.65 -44.33 -9.11
CA ASP A 176 -4.98 -43.48 -8.13
C ASP A 176 -3.58 -44.01 -7.82
N ILE A 177 -2.57 -43.15 -7.96
CA ILE A 177 -1.30 -43.30 -7.25
C ILE A 177 -0.90 -41.92 -6.72
N ASP A 178 -0.98 -41.84 -5.39
CA ASP A 178 -0.28 -40.91 -4.54
C ASP A 178 1.22 -41.29 -4.63
N SER A 179 2.04 -40.45 -5.24
CA SER A 179 3.49 -40.59 -5.21
C SER A 179 4.14 -39.24 -4.98
N SER A 180 4.52 -39.06 -3.72
CA SER A 180 5.67 -38.29 -3.32
C SER A 180 6.89 -38.65 -4.19
N GLU A 181 7.50 -37.67 -4.82
CA GLU A 181 8.87 -37.79 -5.31
C GLU A 181 9.76 -36.88 -4.46
N ASN A 182 10.34 -37.51 -3.42
CA ASN A 182 11.70 -37.21 -3.02
C ASN A 182 12.62 -37.86 -4.07
N GLU A 183 13.48 -37.08 -4.71
CA GLU A 183 14.75 -37.59 -5.24
C GLU A 183 15.92 -36.90 -4.54
N GLU A 184 16.47 -37.67 -3.59
CA GLU A 184 17.89 -37.85 -3.28
C GLU A 184 18.82 -36.64 -3.37
N ILE A 185 18.91 -35.89 -2.26
CA ILE A 185 20.21 -35.35 -1.84
C ILE A 185 20.95 -36.48 -1.14
N ALA A 186 22.10 -36.82 -1.71
CA ALA A 186 23.02 -37.83 -1.23
C ALA A 186 23.22 -37.81 0.29
N LYS A 187 23.10 -38.99 0.90
CA LYS A 187 23.57 -39.26 2.27
C LYS A 187 25.07 -38.94 2.36
N CYS A 188 25.38 -37.85 3.04
CA CYS A 188 26.59 -37.78 3.86
C CYS A 188 26.12 -37.69 5.31
N GLU A 189 26.21 -38.81 6.03
CA GLU A 189 26.25 -38.78 7.49
C GLU A 189 27.44 -37.92 7.93
N PRO A 190 27.29 -37.12 9.00
CA PRO A 190 28.36 -36.95 9.95
C PRO A 190 27.87 -37.39 11.33
N ASP A 191 28.42 -38.53 11.77
CA ASP A 191 29.03 -38.76 13.08
C ASP A 191 28.62 -37.77 14.19
N GLU A 192 28.06 -38.28 15.29
CA GLU A 192 27.76 -37.57 16.54
C GLU A 192 28.93 -36.67 16.98
N GLY A 193 28.96 -35.45 16.47
CA GLY A 193 30.08 -34.54 16.57
C GLY A 193 29.57 -33.17 16.95
N ASN A 194 29.95 -32.74 18.15
CA ASN A 194 29.62 -31.48 18.80
C ASN A 194 29.37 -30.30 17.81
N PRO A 195 28.14 -29.71 17.76
CA PRO A 195 27.76 -28.63 16.83
C PRO A 195 28.73 -27.45 16.79
N LEU A 196 29.42 -27.20 17.91
CA LEU A 196 30.44 -26.15 18.03
C LEU A 196 31.62 -26.35 17.07
N ILE A 197 32.05 -27.59 16.85
CA ILE A 197 33.20 -27.90 15.99
C ILE A 197 32.83 -27.68 14.51
N PHE A 198 31.57 -27.93 14.16
CA PHE A 198 31.07 -27.75 12.79
C PHE A 198 30.91 -26.26 12.44
N LEU A 199 30.35 -25.46 13.35
CA LEU A 199 30.22 -24.01 13.17
C LEU A 199 31.59 -23.32 13.13
N ALA A 200 32.57 -23.78 13.93
CA ALA A 200 33.94 -23.28 13.86
C ALA A 200 34.63 -23.60 12.51
N LYS A 201 34.32 -24.74 11.89
CA LYS A 201 34.80 -25.08 10.55
C LYS A 201 34.16 -24.24 9.44
N MET A 202 32.94 -23.74 9.65
CA MET A 202 32.27 -22.79 8.74
C MET A 202 32.80 -21.35 8.88
N GLY A 203 33.74 -21.09 9.78
CA GLY A 203 34.40 -19.79 9.94
C GLY A 203 33.77 -18.88 11.00
N TYR A 204 32.78 -19.36 11.76
CA TYR A 204 32.23 -18.64 12.91
C TYR A 204 33.14 -18.75 14.13
N THR A 205 33.13 -17.71 14.98
CA THR A 205 33.91 -17.75 16.22
C THR A 205 33.29 -18.74 17.21
N VAL A 206 34.13 -19.34 18.07
CA VAL A 206 33.68 -20.32 19.06
C VAL A 206 32.72 -19.66 20.06
N GLU A 207 32.90 -18.37 20.34
CA GLU A 207 32.00 -17.58 21.19
C GLU A 207 30.61 -17.40 20.57
N GLU A 208 30.52 -17.11 19.27
CA GLU A 208 29.25 -16.97 18.56
C GLU A 208 28.49 -18.30 18.47
N ALA A 209 29.22 -19.37 18.17
CA ALA A 209 28.66 -20.72 18.14
C ALA A 209 28.14 -21.16 19.52
N SER A 210 28.85 -20.82 20.61
CA SER A 210 28.42 -21.14 21.98
C SER A 210 27.18 -20.37 22.39
N ILE A 211 27.09 -19.08 22.04
CA ILE A 211 25.92 -18.25 22.35
C ILE A 211 24.70 -18.73 21.56
N ALA A 212 24.89 -19.12 20.30
CA ALA A 212 23.81 -19.66 19.47
C ALA A 212 23.25 -20.97 20.04
N VAL A 213 24.12 -21.90 20.44
CA VAL A 213 23.69 -23.18 21.04
C VAL A 213 22.97 -22.98 22.38
N GLU A 214 23.43 -22.03 23.21
CA GLU A 214 22.76 -21.71 24.48
C GLU A 214 21.37 -21.10 24.28
N ARG A 215 21.18 -20.31 23.22
CA ARG A 215 19.93 -19.57 22.95
C ARG A 215 18.92 -20.36 22.13
N CYS A 216 19.36 -21.17 21.17
CA CYS A 216 18.50 -21.98 20.31
C CYS A 216 18.18 -23.35 20.91
N GLY A 217 18.95 -23.79 21.91
CA GLY A 217 18.78 -25.08 22.57
C GLY A 217 19.62 -26.20 21.95
N PRO A 218 19.85 -27.30 22.68
CA PRO A 218 20.80 -28.36 22.29
C PRO A 218 20.33 -29.22 21.10
N ASP A 219 19.03 -29.19 20.78
CA ASP A 219 18.43 -29.94 19.65
C ASP A 219 18.28 -29.09 18.38
N ALA A 220 18.78 -27.85 18.38
CA ALA A 220 18.69 -26.94 17.25
C ALA A 220 19.53 -27.42 16.06
N THR A 221 18.98 -27.28 14.86
CA THR A 221 19.66 -27.65 13.62
C THR A 221 20.80 -26.66 13.32
N ILE A 222 21.81 -27.11 12.57
CA ILE A 222 22.95 -26.25 12.18
C ILE A 222 22.49 -25.02 11.38
N ALA A 223 21.40 -25.15 10.60
CA ALA A 223 20.79 -24.04 9.87
C ALA A 223 20.25 -22.96 10.83
N GLU A 224 19.51 -23.36 11.87
CA GLU A 224 18.96 -22.43 12.87
C GLU A 224 20.06 -21.74 13.69
N LEU A 225 21.12 -22.46 14.04
CA LEU A 225 22.28 -21.89 14.73
C LEU A 225 23.02 -20.87 13.84
N THR A 226 23.12 -21.14 12.55
CA THR A 226 23.77 -20.26 11.58
C THR A 226 22.96 -18.98 11.36
N ASP A 227 21.64 -19.09 11.20
CA ASP A 227 20.75 -17.94 11.06
C ASP A 227 20.78 -17.02 12.30
N PHE A 228 20.85 -17.61 13.49
CA PHE A 228 20.98 -16.87 14.74
C PHE A 228 22.30 -16.06 14.81
N ILE A 229 23.42 -16.68 14.42
CA ILE A 229 24.73 -15.99 14.42
C ILE A 229 24.73 -14.85 13.41
N CYS A 230 24.21 -15.07 12.20
CA CYS A 230 24.11 -14.03 11.17
C CYS A 230 23.26 -12.84 11.64
N ALA A 231 22.10 -13.09 12.25
CA ALA A 231 21.26 -12.04 12.81
C ALA A 231 21.97 -11.24 13.92
N ALA A 232 22.71 -11.93 14.80
CA ALA A 232 23.46 -11.29 15.88
C ALA A 232 24.64 -10.44 15.37
N GLN A 233 25.32 -10.88 14.31
CA GLN A 233 26.40 -10.11 13.67
C GLN A 233 25.86 -8.86 12.97
N MET A 234 24.72 -8.95 12.30
CA MET A 234 24.05 -7.79 11.69
C MET A 234 23.62 -6.75 12.74
N ALA A 235 23.10 -7.19 13.88
CA ALA A 235 22.74 -6.31 14.98
C ALA A 235 23.96 -5.58 15.57
N LYS A 236 25.07 -6.28 15.81
CA LYS A 236 26.33 -5.66 16.28
C LYS A 236 26.91 -4.65 15.29
N ALA A 237 26.80 -4.91 13.98
CA ALA A 237 27.26 -3.99 12.96
C ALA A 237 26.43 -2.70 12.90
N ALA A 238 25.12 -2.80 13.17
CA ALA A 238 24.23 -1.64 13.27
C ALA A 238 24.56 -0.78 14.50
N ASP A 239 24.86 -1.38 15.66
CA ASP A 239 25.17 -0.64 16.89
C ASP A 239 26.54 0.08 16.85
N ALA A 240 27.50 -0.43 16.07
CA ALA A 240 28.82 0.20 15.90
C ALA A 240 28.78 1.55 15.11
N SER A 241 27.63 1.91 14.55
CA SER A 241 27.45 3.12 13.72
C SER A 241 27.03 4.38 14.49
N PHE A 242 26.90 4.31 15.83
CA PHE A 242 26.56 5.45 16.68
C PHE A 242 27.68 5.76 17.70
N PRO A 243 28.16 7.01 17.82
CA PRO A 243 29.13 7.37 18.87
C PRO A 243 28.42 7.54 20.23
N GLU A 244 28.71 6.63 21.17
CA GLU A 244 28.25 6.75 22.57
C GLU A 244 29.00 7.87 23.33
N GLU A 245 28.30 8.94 23.73
CA GLU A 245 28.75 9.83 24.81
C GLU A 245 28.37 9.22 26.18
N LYS A 246 29.37 8.74 26.94
CA LYS A 246 29.20 8.37 28.35
C LYS A 246 29.56 9.53 29.29
N PRO A 247 28.67 10.00 30.19
CA PRO A 247 29.06 10.85 31.30
C PRO A 247 29.57 10.00 32.47
N LYS A 248 30.72 10.42 33.00
CA LYS A 248 31.50 9.79 34.08
C LYS A 248 30.75 9.77 35.43
N LEU A 249 30.75 8.62 36.09
CA LEU A 249 30.29 8.43 37.46
C LEU A 249 31.35 8.94 38.45
N LYS A 250 30.99 9.86 39.36
CA LYS A 250 31.79 10.18 40.55
C LYS A 250 31.21 9.43 41.75
N HIS A 251 32.06 8.69 42.43
CA HIS A 251 31.81 8.04 43.73
C HIS A 251 31.51 9.08 44.82
N PHE A 252 30.51 8.78 45.65
CA PHE A 252 30.48 9.14 47.07
C PHE A 252 29.79 8.00 47.83
N ASP A 253 30.49 7.54 48.88
CA ASP A 253 30.09 6.46 49.78
C ASP A 253 28.95 6.84 50.74
N ASP A 254 28.19 5.80 51.04
CA ASP A 254 27.53 5.39 52.28
C ASP A 254 26.55 6.29 53.09
N ASP A 255 25.41 5.61 53.30
CA ASP A 255 24.60 5.50 54.52
C ASP A 255 23.21 6.18 54.54
N TYR A 256 22.20 5.42 55.01
CA TYR A 256 20.77 5.74 55.28
C TYR A 256 19.66 5.44 54.21
N PRO A 257 18.43 5.08 54.65
CA PRO A 257 17.75 3.87 54.21
C PRO A 257 16.90 4.00 52.93
N LYS A 258 16.99 2.96 52.11
CA LYS A 258 16.18 2.71 50.92
C LYS A 258 14.77 2.29 51.35
N ASN A 259 13.78 3.20 51.33
CA ASN A 259 12.34 2.86 51.11
C ASN A 259 11.41 4.10 50.96
N LYS A 260 11.90 5.22 50.41
CA LYS A 260 11.04 6.37 50.03
C LYS A 260 11.40 7.04 48.68
N LYS A 261 12.27 6.45 47.85
CA LYS A 261 12.74 7.07 46.59
C LYS A 261 11.93 6.70 45.33
N ARG A 262 11.11 5.64 45.33
CA ARG A 262 10.32 5.24 44.14
C ARG A 262 9.20 6.24 43.80
N SER A 263 8.55 6.78 44.83
CA SER A 263 7.42 7.72 44.71
C SER A 263 7.81 9.11 44.17
N TYR A 264 9.03 9.59 44.44
CA TYR A 264 9.47 10.91 43.97
C TYR A 264 9.98 10.87 42.51
N TYR A 265 10.57 9.75 42.08
CA TYR A 265 11.06 9.57 40.70
C TYR A 265 9.92 9.43 39.69
N GLU A 266 8.83 8.74 40.05
CA GLU A 266 7.61 8.67 39.24
C GLU A 266 6.91 10.03 39.12
N TYR A 267 6.89 10.83 40.19
CA TYR A 267 6.32 12.18 40.18
C TYR A 267 7.15 13.17 39.34
N ASP A 268 8.49 13.09 39.40
CA ASP A 268 9.38 13.92 38.56
C ASP A 268 9.38 13.48 37.08
N MET A 269 9.25 12.19 36.78
CA MET A 269 9.04 11.70 35.41
C MET A 269 7.69 12.16 34.85
N TRP A 270 6.62 12.14 35.66
CA TRP A 270 5.31 12.62 35.27
C TRP A 270 5.33 14.14 35.01
N LYS A 271 5.99 14.93 35.87
CA LYS A 271 6.21 16.36 35.64
C LYS A 271 7.07 16.63 34.41
N ARG A 272 8.11 15.85 34.12
CA ARG A 272 8.91 15.97 32.89
C ARG A 272 8.10 15.59 31.65
N LYS A 273 7.26 14.55 31.70
CA LYS A 273 6.31 14.20 30.62
C LYS A 273 5.27 15.30 30.40
N GLN A 274 4.77 15.94 31.48
CA GLN A 274 3.88 17.10 31.39
C GLN A 274 4.59 18.34 30.82
N HIS A 275 5.82 18.63 31.26
CA HIS A 275 6.62 19.74 30.74
C HIS A 275 7.01 19.52 29.28
N LEU A 276 7.30 18.28 28.86
CA LEU A 276 7.59 17.94 27.46
C LEU A 276 6.34 18.07 26.59
N LYS A 277 5.16 17.64 27.09
CA LYS A 277 3.85 17.87 26.44
C LYS A 277 3.49 19.36 26.35
N LEU A 278 3.84 20.17 27.35
CA LEU A 278 3.62 21.62 27.33
C LEU A 278 4.61 22.35 26.41
N ARG A 279 5.87 21.89 26.36
CA ARG A 279 6.92 22.46 25.49
C ARG A 279 6.70 22.12 24.01
N LYS A 280 6.14 20.93 23.71
CA LYS A 280 5.63 20.57 22.37
C LYS A 280 4.45 21.43 21.91
N ARG A 281 3.83 22.19 22.82
CA ARG A 281 2.72 23.11 22.55
C ARG A 281 3.16 24.56 22.35
N MET A 282 4.45 24.89 22.47
CA MET A 282 4.97 26.28 22.42
C MET A 282 6.12 26.49 21.41
N LEU A 283 6.24 25.66 20.38
CA LEU A 283 7.14 25.91 19.25
C LEU A 283 6.31 25.98 17.96
N PRO A 284 6.26 27.12 17.25
CA PRO A 284 5.67 27.19 15.92
C PRO A 284 6.71 26.69 14.90
N GLY A 285 6.43 25.55 14.27
CA GLY A 285 7.25 24.98 13.18
C GLY A 285 6.89 23.53 12.86
N ASP A 286 6.10 23.35 11.79
CA ASP A 286 6.01 22.21 10.86
C ASP A 286 6.04 20.76 11.42
N ASP A 287 5.09 20.42 12.31
CA ASP A 287 4.78 19.01 12.59
C ASP A 287 3.26 18.78 12.70
N GLU A 288 2.54 19.05 11.61
CA GLU A 288 1.10 18.77 11.53
C GLU A 288 0.90 17.28 11.20
N MET A 289 0.78 16.43 12.22
CA MET A 289 0.10 15.14 12.05
C MET A 289 -1.34 15.43 11.61
N LEU A 290 -1.70 15.03 10.39
CA LEU A 290 -3.07 15.09 9.89
C LEU A 290 -4.00 14.44 10.93
N ARG A 291 -4.81 15.25 11.62
CA ARG A 291 -5.85 14.76 12.51
C ARG A 291 -7.10 14.50 11.68
N LEU A 292 -7.44 13.23 11.49
CA LEU A 292 -8.71 12.88 10.88
C LEU A 292 -9.87 13.42 11.74
N PRO A 293 -10.91 13.99 11.12
CA PRO A 293 -12.08 14.45 11.86
C PRO A 293 -12.71 13.32 12.67
N ASN A 294 -13.13 13.60 13.90
CA ASN A 294 -13.95 12.69 14.68
C ASN A 294 -15.20 13.45 15.18
N PRO A 295 -16.42 13.13 14.69
CA PRO A 295 -16.76 12.02 13.79
C PRO A 295 -16.40 12.28 12.31
N MET A 296 -16.04 11.23 11.56
CA MET A 296 -15.74 11.28 10.11
C MET A 296 -17.02 11.35 9.25
N ILE A 297 -17.72 12.48 9.30
CA ILE A 297 -19.01 12.70 8.60
C ILE A 297 -18.91 13.57 7.34
N GLY A 298 -17.69 13.92 6.91
CA GLY A 298 -17.45 14.81 5.76
C GLY A 298 -18.06 16.20 5.95
N PHE A 299 -18.66 16.71 4.88
CA PHE A 299 -19.33 18.01 4.84
C PHE A 299 -20.82 17.94 5.20
N GLY A 300 -21.29 16.79 5.70
CA GLY A 300 -22.65 16.58 6.18
C GLY A 300 -23.21 15.23 5.71
N PHE A 301 -24.01 14.59 6.56
CA PHE A 301 -24.55 13.24 6.34
C PHE A 301 -26.10 13.25 6.36
N PRO A 302 -26.81 12.37 5.62
CA PRO A 302 -28.29 12.35 5.52
C PRO A 302 -29.06 12.41 6.83
N THR A 303 -28.55 11.84 7.92
CA THR A 303 -29.24 11.85 9.23
C THR A 303 -28.96 13.08 10.09
N GLU A 304 -27.98 13.91 9.73
CA GLU A 304 -27.66 15.16 10.43
C GLU A 304 -27.52 16.34 9.44
N PRO A 305 -28.63 16.94 8.99
CA PRO A 305 -28.62 18.11 8.11
C PRO A 305 -28.11 19.41 8.77
N ALA A 306 -27.55 19.33 9.98
CA ALA A 306 -27.29 20.49 10.85
C ALA A 306 -25.90 21.13 10.69
N VAL A 307 -24.94 20.50 10.00
CA VAL A 307 -23.61 21.08 9.77
C VAL A 307 -23.59 21.75 8.40
N VAL A 308 -23.98 23.02 8.34
CA VAL A 308 -23.78 23.85 7.15
C VAL A 308 -22.29 24.13 7.03
N THR A 309 -21.59 23.26 6.31
CA THR A 309 -20.18 23.50 5.98
C THR A 309 -20.14 24.55 4.87
N HIS A 310 -19.49 25.67 5.11
CA HIS A 310 -19.18 26.65 4.07
C HIS A 310 -17.79 26.32 3.52
N ARG A 311 -17.72 25.93 2.24
CA ARG A 311 -16.46 25.73 1.52
C ARG A 311 -16.35 26.74 0.39
N THR A 312 -15.22 27.44 0.33
CA THR A 312 -14.86 28.30 -0.80
C THR A 312 -13.82 27.56 -1.63
N LEU A 313 -14.04 27.44 -2.93
CA LEU A 313 -13.11 26.81 -3.86
C LEU A 313 -12.22 27.85 -4.54
N PRO A 314 -10.93 27.56 -4.76
CA PRO A 314 -10.08 28.39 -5.62
C PRO A 314 -10.63 28.46 -7.04
N GLU A 315 -10.42 29.57 -7.74
CA GLU A 315 -10.95 29.80 -9.10
C GLU A 315 -10.52 28.70 -10.08
N ALA A 316 -9.26 28.26 -9.99
CA ALA A 316 -8.71 27.17 -10.79
C ALA A 316 -9.39 25.81 -10.53
N ALA A 317 -10.00 25.61 -9.35
CA ALA A 317 -10.67 24.37 -8.97
C ALA A 317 -12.14 24.34 -9.44
N ILE A 318 -12.75 25.48 -9.73
CA ILE A 318 -14.15 25.57 -10.13
C ILE A 318 -14.35 24.83 -11.46
N GLY A 319 -15.48 24.12 -11.58
CA GLY A 319 -15.87 23.39 -12.79
C GLY A 319 -16.67 24.25 -13.77
N PRO A 320 -17.02 23.71 -14.95
CA PRO A 320 -16.69 22.36 -15.44
C PRO A 320 -15.23 22.21 -15.92
N PRO A 321 -14.69 20.97 -16.01
CA PRO A 321 -15.28 19.72 -15.55
C PRO A 321 -15.37 19.66 -14.02
N TYR A 322 -16.36 18.93 -13.50
CA TYR A 322 -16.30 18.47 -12.12
C TYR A 322 -15.28 17.35 -12.01
N PHE A 323 -14.60 17.24 -10.87
CA PHE A 323 -13.68 16.14 -10.59
C PHE A 323 -13.99 15.51 -9.24
N TYR A 324 -13.71 14.22 -9.10
CA TYR A 324 -13.90 13.46 -7.88
C TYR A 324 -12.81 12.41 -7.74
N TYR A 325 -11.93 12.59 -6.76
CA TYR A 325 -10.82 11.69 -6.48
C TYR A 325 -10.97 11.06 -5.09
N GLU A 326 -10.80 9.75 -5.00
CA GLU A 326 -10.87 8.99 -3.75
C GLU A 326 -9.51 8.41 -3.35
N ASN A 327 -9.23 8.41 -2.04
CA ASN A 327 -8.09 7.71 -1.47
C ASN A 327 -8.36 7.26 -0.02
N VAL A 328 -7.55 6.32 0.49
CA VAL A 328 -7.63 5.85 1.88
C VAL A 328 -7.42 7.00 2.88
N ALA A 329 -8.30 7.12 3.89
CA ALA A 329 -8.21 8.21 4.86
C ALA A 329 -6.90 8.16 5.67
N LEU A 330 -6.52 6.97 6.14
CA LEU A 330 -5.31 6.70 6.92
C LEU A 330 -4.07 6.56 6.01
N ALA A 331 -3.88 7.49 5.08
CA ALA A 331 -2.70 7.52 4.21
C ALA A 331 -1.44 7.96 5.00
N PRO A 332 -0.23 7.59 4.55
CA PRO A 332 1.03 8.05 5.15
C PRO A 332 1.13 9.58 5.27
N LYS A 333 1.95 10.05 6.21
CA LYS A 333 2.14 11.49 6.45
C LYS A 333 2.59 12.20 5.16
N GLY A 334 1.97 13.34 4.85
CA GLY A 334 2.28 14.15 3.66
C GLY A 334 1.53 13.74 2.39
N VAL A 335 0.88 12.57 2.35
CA VAL A 335 0.11 12.12 1.17
C VAL A 335 -1.07 13.04 0.90
N TRP A 336 -1.91 13.32 1.89
CA TRP A 336 -3.05 14.23 1.71
C TRP A 336 -2.63 15.67 1.40
N SER A 337 -1.52 16.14 1.97
CA SER A 337 -0.94 17.46 1.63
C SER A 337 -0.54 17.50 0.15
N THR A 338 0.04 16.41 -0.37
CA THR A 338 0.39 16.32 -1.79
C THR A 338 -0.84 16.22 -2.66
N ILE A 339 -1.82 15.37 -2.31
CA ILE A 339 -3.07 15.23 -3.07
C ILE A 339 -3.79 16.57 -3.16
N SER A 340 -3.97 17.26 -2.02
CA SER A 340 -4.61 18.58 -1.98
C SER A 340 -3.87 19.58 -2.87
N ARG A 341 -2.53 19.68 -2.73
CA ARG A 341 -1.70 20.59 -3.52
C ARG A 341 -1.83 20.38 -5.03
N PHE A 342 -1.86 19.14 -5.50
CA PHE A 342 -1.98 18.82 -6.93
C PHE A 342 -3.42 18.92 -7.44
N LEU A 343 -4.42 18.83 -6.57
CA LEU A 343 -5.83 19.01 -6.89
C LEU A 343 -6.33 20.40 -6.47
N TYR A 344 -5.55 21.43 -6.81
CA TYR A 344 -5.88 22.85 -6.66
C TYR A 344 -6.14 23.32 -5.23
N ASP A 345 -5.39 22.79 -4.26
CA ASP A 345 -5.50 23.09 -2.82
C ASP A 345 -6.92 22.84 -2.26
N VAL A 346 -7.66 21.90 -2.85
CA VAL A 346 -9.00 21.54 -2.41
C VAL A 346 -8.93 20.64 -1.18
N GLU A 347 -9.59 21.06 -0.10
CA GLU A 347 -9.66 20.28 1.13
C GLU A 347 -10.37 18.92 0.92
N PRO A 348 -9.78 17.80 1.39
CA PRO A 348 -10.38 16.49 1.32
C PRO A 348 -11.58 16.36 2.27
N GLU A 349 -12.67 15.80 1.77
CA GLU A 349 -13.84 15.39 2.53
C GLU A 349 -13.62 13.99 3.13
N PHE A 350 -13.37 13.92 4.44
CA PHE A 350 -13.15 12.65 5.14
C PHE A 350 -14.44 12.03 5.65
N VAL A 351 -14.79 10.84 5.16
CA VAL A 351 -16.05 10.15 5.47
C VAL A 351 -15.80 8.68 5.79
N ASP A 352 -16.50 8.18 6.81
CA ASP A 352 -16.61 6.75 7.07
C ASP A 352 -17.92 6.19 6.48
N SER A 353 -17.82 5.17 5.62
CA SER A 353 -19.02 4.52 5.06
C SER A 353 -19.86 3.79 6.10
N LYS A 354 -19.41 3.66 7.36
CA LYS A 354 -20.25 3.15 8.47
C LYS A 354 -21.55 3.93 8.63
N TYR A 355 -21.59 5.20 8.19
CA TYR A 355 -22.82 5.97 8.21
C TYR A 355 -23.77 5.57 7.08
N PHE A 356 -23.25 5.14 5.93
CA PHE A 356 -24.06 4.77 4.76
C PHE A 356 -24.47 3.30 4.75
N CYS A 357 -23.68 2.37 5.28
CA CYS A 357 -23.99 0.94 5.25
C CYS A 357 -23.53 0.19 6.51
N ALA A 358 -23.71 -1.13 6.53
CA ALA A 358 -23.35 -2.00 7.65
C ALA A 358 -21.83 -2.29 7.78
N ALA A 359 -20.98 -1.76 6.88
CA ALA A 359 -19.53 -1.94 6.91
C ALA A 359 -18.80 -0.59 6.98
N ALA A 360 -17.84 -0.46 7.91
CA ALA A 360 -17.00 0.72 8.03
C ALA A 360 -16.02 0.82 6.84
N ARG A 361 -15.80 2.03 6.34
CA ARG A 361 -14.81 2.29 5.29
C ARG A 361 -14.42 3.76 5.31
N LYS A 362 -13.33 4.05 6.01
CA LYS A 362 -12.76 5.39 6.17
C LYS A 362 -12.02 5.80 4.88
N ARG A 363 -12.50 6.84 4.20
CA ARG A 363 -11.93 7.40 2.96
C ARG A 363 -11.88 8.92 3.00
N GLY A 364 -10.99 9.50 2.20
CA GLY A 364 -11.00 10.92 1.89
C GLY A 364 -11.37 11.12 0.42
N TYR A 365 -12.13 12.17 0.14
CA TYR A 365 -12.60 12.50 -1.20
C TYR A 365 -12.24 13.94 -1.54
N VAL A 366 -11.49 14.16 -2.62
CA VAL A 366 -11.16 15.50 -3.11
C VAL A 366 -11.95 15.76 -4.37
N HIS A 367 -12.79 16.79 -4.33
CA HIS A 367 -13.69 17.11 -5.43
C HIS A 367 -14.05 18.59 -5.44
N ASN A 368 -14.47 19.11 -6.58
CA ASN A 368 -15.03 20.47 -6.72
C ASN A 368 -16.57 20.50 -6.79
N LEU A 369 -17.24 19.38 -6.49
CA LEU A 369 -18.71 19.30 -6.46
C LEU A 369 -19.34 20.26 -5.44
N PRO A 370 -20.56 20.77 -5.71
CA PRO A 370 -21.39 21.42 -4.71
C PRO A 370 -21.69 20.48 -3.54
N ILE A 371 -21.83 21.06 -2.35
CA ILE A 371 -22.11 20.32 -1.11
C ILE A 371 -23.55 20.55 -0.62
N GLN A 372 -24.26 21.52 -1.20
CA GLN A 372 -25.65 21.82 -0.90
C GLN A 372 -26.58 20.88 -1.68
N ASN A 373 -27.75 20.57 -1.10
CA ASN A 373 -28.81 19.77 -1.70
C ASN A 373 -28.40 18.33 -2.07
N ARG A 374 -27.42 17.76 -1.36
CA ARG A 374 -27.14 16.32 -1.46
C ARG A 374 -28.33 15.51 -0.95
N PHE A 375 -28.61 14.37 -1.57
CA PHE A 375 -29.65 13.45 -1.15
C PHE A 375 -29.16 11.99 -1.19
N PRO A 376 -29.59 11.13 -0.26
CA PRO A 376 -29.18 9.73 -0.23
C PRO A 376 -29.85 8.91 -1.34
N LEU A 377 -29.21 7.80 -1.73
CA LEU A 377 -29.86 6.79 -2.57
C LEU A 377 -31.02 6.13 -1.83
N LEU A 378 -32.06 5.81 -2.59
CA LEU A 378 -33.21 5.04 -2.12
C LEU A 378 -33.34 3.73 -2.92
N PRO A 379 -33.72 2.61 -2.27
CA PRO A 379 -33.93 2.45 -0.83
C PRO A 379 -32.62 2.57 -0.03
N LEU A 380 -32.72 2.99 1.22
CA LEU A 380 -31.55 3.07 2.11
C LEU A 380 -31.01 1.65 2.36
N PRO A 381 -29.69 1.45 2.24
CA PRO A 381 -29.06 0.17 2.53
C PRO A 381 -29.15 -0.18 4.03
N PRO A 382 -28.98 -1.47 4.39
CA PRO A 382 -28.96 -1.91 5.78
C PRO A 382 -27.79 -1.26 6.54
N HIS A 383 -28.07 -0.76 7.74
CA HIS A 383 -27.08 -0.11 8.58
C HIS A 383 -26.49 -1.06 9.62
N ALA A 384 -27.09 -2.20 9.94
CA ALA A 384 -26.51 -3.16 10.88
C ALA A 384 -26.25 -4.53 10.23
N ILE A 385 -25.33 -5.31 10.79
CA ILE A 385 -25.05 -6.69 10.35
C ILE A 385 -26.33 -7.52 10.31
N HIS A 386 -27.20 -7.41 11.32
CA HIS A 386 -28.43 -8.19 11.38
C HIS A 386 -29.52 -7.73 10.41
N GLU A 387 -29.45 -6.49 9.93
CA GLU A 387 -30.34 -6.00 8.86
C GLU A 387 -29.85 -6.51 7.50
N ALA A 388 -28.53 -6.48 7.29
CA ALA A 388 -27.89 -6.99 6.07
C ALA A 388 -27.99 -8.52 5.96
N LEU A 389 -27.75 -9.22 7.06
CA LEU A 389 -27.66 -10.69 7.14
C LEU A 389 -28.60 -11.24 8.22
N PRO A 390 -29.93 -11.23 8.01
CA PRO A 390 -30.91 -11.60 9.04
C PRO A 390 -30.72 -13.02 9.60
N MET A 391 -30.22 -13.95 8.77
CA MET A 391 -30.01 -15.35 9.14
C MET A 391 -28.90 -15.55 10.19
N THR A 392 -27.97 -14.59 10.29
CA THR A 392 -26.85 -14.65 11.25
C THR A 392 -27.31 -14.39 12.69
N LYS A 393 -28.40 -13.63 12.87
CA LYS A 393 -28.91 -13.20 14.18
C LYS A 393 -29.20 -14.38 15.12
N LYS A 394 -29.66 -15.52 14.57
CA LYS A 394 -29.95 -16.73 15.34
C LYS A 394 -28.71 -17.33 16.02
N TRP A 395 -27.54 -17.15 15.40
CA TRP A 395 -26.30 -17.80 15.80
C TRP A 395 -25.33 -16.83 16.48
N TRP A 396 -25.71 -15.58 16.63
CA TRP A 396 -24.87 -14.53 17.17
C TRP A 396 -24.75 -14.67 18.69
N PRO A 397 -23.54 -14.88 19.25
CA PRO A 397 -23.35 -14.96 20.69
C PRO A 397 -23.61 -13.61 21.36
N SER A 398 -24.09 -13.62 22.60
CA SER A 398 -24.33 -12.39 23.39
C SER A 398 -23.07 -11.60 23.71
N TRP A 399 -21.91 -12.26 23.73
CA TRP A 399 -20.61 -11.63 23.96
C TRP A 399 -19.98 -11.03 22.69
N ASP A 400 -20.52 -11.32 21.50
CA ASP A 400 -20.09 -10.65 20.27
C ASP A 400 -20.89 -9.36 20.09
N THR A 401 -20.26 -8.25 20.47
CA THR A 401 -20.87 -6.92 20.49
C THR A 401 -20.90 -6.22 19.13
N ARG A 402 -20.37 -6.85 18.07
CA ARG A 402 -20.27 -6.20 16.76
C ARG A 402 -21.65 -6.03 16.13
N THR A 403 -21.96 -4.78 15.78
CA THR A 403 -23.17 -4.42 15.03
C THR A 403 -22.84 -3.97 13.60
N LYS A 404 -21.56 -3.68 13.34
CA LYS A 404 -20.98 -3.25 12.07
C LYS A 404 -19.78 -4.13 11.72
N LEU A 405 -19.53 -4.28 10.42
CA LEU A 405 -18.32 -4.90 9.90
C LEU A 405 -17.19 -3.87 9.79
N ASN A 406 -15.95 -4.35 9.76
CA ASN A 406 -14.77 -3.54 9.48
C ASN A 406 -14.64 -3.33 7.96
N CYS A 407 -13.60 -2.61 7.53
CA CYS A 407 -13.32 -2.40 6.11
C CYS A 407 -13.24 -3.73 5.37
N LEU A 408 -14.04 -3.84 4.30
CA LEU A 408 -14.08 -5.01 3.42
C LEU A 408 -12.72 -5.14 2.72
N GLN A 409 -12.15 -6.34 2.79
CA GLN A 409 -10.78 -6.65 2.33
C GLN A 409 -10.82 -7.35 0.98
N THR A 410 -9.67 -7.41 0.30
CA THR A 410 -9.47 -8.13 -0.97
C THR A 410 -9.30 -9.64 -0.79
N CYS A 411 -9.04 -10.09 0.44
CA CYS A 411 -8.86 -11.48 0.81
C CYS A 411 -9.83 -11.88 1.93
N VAL A 412 -10.09 -13.19 2.03
CA VAL A 412 -11.02 -13.76 3.00
C VAL A 412 -10.31 -14.72 3.95
N GLY A 413 -10.89 -14.89 5.14
CA GLY A 413 -10.38 -15.82 6.14
C GLY A 413 -10.34 -17.27 5.62
N SER A 414 -9.28 -18.00 5.97
CA SER A 414 -9.10 -19.38 5.52
C SER A 414 -10.02 -20.37 6.24
N ALA A 415 -10.30 -21.51 5.61
CA ALA A 415 -11.04 -22.60 6.25
C ALA A 415 -10.36 -23.08 7.54
N LYS A 416 -9.02 -23.16 7.54
CA LYS A 416 -8.22 -23.52 8.73
C LYS A 416 -8.45 -22.56 9.91
N LEU A 417 -8.59 -21.26 9.63
CA LEU A 417 -8.90 -20.27 10.66
C LEU A 417 -10.30 -20.51 11.27
N THR A 418 -11.31 -20.73 10.42
CA THR A 418 -12.68 -20.98 10.92
C THR A 418 -12.79 -22.28 11.72
N ASP A 419 -12.01 -23.30 11.37
CA ASP A 419 -11.90 -24.55 12.14
C ASP A 419 -11.22 -24.33 13.49
N ARG A 420 -10.15 -23.54 13.53
CA ARG A 420 -9.46 -23.16 14.77
C ARG A 420 -10.37 -22.39 15.72
N ILE A 421 -11.17 -21.45 15.20
CA ILE A 421 -12.17 -20.71 15.98
C ILE A 421 -13.22 -21.66 16.56
N ARG A 422 -13.75 -22.59 15.74
CA ARG A 422 -14.72 -23.58 16.18
C ARG A 422 -14.17 -24.44 17.33
N LYS A 423 -12.99 -25.01 17.16
CA LYS A 423 -12.33 -25.85 18.18
C LYS A 423 -12.07 -25.08 19.48
N ALA A 424 -11.76 -23.78 19.38
CA ALA A 424 -11.53 -22.94 20.55
C ALA A 424 -12.78 -22.69 21.41
N ILE A 425 -13.99 -22.90 20.87
CA ILE A 425 -15.26 -22.64 21.57
C ILE A 425 -16.15 -23.87 21.72
N GLU A 426 -15.90 -24.95 20.99
CA GLU A 426 -16.75 -26.15 20.97
C GLU A 426 -16.83 -26.89 22.32
N GLY A 427 -15.79 -26.77 23.15
CA GLY A 427 -15.73 -27.39 24.48
C GLY A 427 -16.53 -26.68 25.58
N TYR A 428 -17.18 -25.55 25.29
CA TYR A 428 -17.92 -24.76 26.28
C TYR A 428 -19.42 -24.82 26.01
N GLU A 429 -20.21 -25.19 27.02
CA GLU A 429 -21.68 -25.19 26.92
C GLU A 429 -22.30 -23.79 27.09
N GLY A 430 -21.56 -22.87 27.72
CA GLY A 430 -21.93 -21.46 27.88
C GLY A 430 -20.87 -20.53 27.27
N ASP A 431 -20.74 -19.33 27.84
CA ASP A 431 -19.76 -18.36 27.35
C ASP A 431 -18.32 -18.86 27.57
N PRO A 432 -17.47 -18.88 26.53
CA PRO A 432 -16.09 -19.32 26.66
C PRO A 432 -15.28 -18.32 27.51
N PRO A 433 -14.09 -18.68 28.01
CA PRO A 433 -13.23 -17.77 28.76
C PRO A 433 -12.93 -16.48 27.99
N LEU A 434 -12.74 -15.37 28.71
CA LEU A 434 -12.48 -14.05 28.10
C LEU A 434 -11.28 -14.06 27.13
N SER A 435 -10.26 -14.88 27.38
CA SER A 435 -9.13 -15.07 26.46
C SER A 435 -9.57 -15.61 25.10
N ASN A 436 -10.47 -16.59 25.10
CA ASN A 436 -11.01 -17.22 23.90
C ASN A 436 -11.99 -16.27 23.22
N GLN A 437 -12.84 -15.56 23.98
CA GLN A 437 -13.71 -14.53 23.41
C GLN A 437 -12.91 -13.45 22.69
N LYS A 438 -11.87 -12.90 23.34
CA LYS A 438 -10.99 -11.90 22.75
C LYS A 438 -10.33 -12.41 21.48
N PHE A 439 -9.70 -13.59 21.53
CA PHE A 439 -9.11 -14.22 20.35
C PHE A 439 -10.11 -14.38 19.19
N VAL A 440 -11.32 -14.87 19.46
CA VAL A 440 -12.34 -15.06 18.43
C VAL A 440 -12.81 -13.71 17.88
N LEU A 441 -13.05 -12.71 18.73
CA LEU A 441 -13.47 -11.37 18.28
C LEU A 441 -12.39 -10.70 17.44
N ASP A 442 -11.12 -10.79 17.83
CA ASP A 442 -10.01 -10.18 17.09
C ASP A 442 -9.90 -10.81 15.68
N GLU A 443 -9.99 -12.14 15.58
CA GLU A 443 -10.01 -12.82 14.29
C GLU A 443 -11.27 -12.51 13.47
N CYS A 444 -12.44 -12.41 14.11
CA CYS A 444 -13.68 -12.08 13.44
C CYS A 444 -13.70 -10.62 12.93
N ARG A 445 -13.11 -9.68 13.67
CA ARG A 445 -12.91 -8.28 13.25
C ARG A 445 -11.92 -8.20 12.08
N ARG A 446 -10.79 -8.89 12.19
CA ARG A 446 -9.72 -8.89 11.19
C ARG A 446 -10.19 -9.43 9.84
N TRP A 447 -10.96 -10.51 9.84
CA TRP A 447 -11.40 -11.21 8.62
C TRP A 447 -12.86 -11.00 8.26
N ASN A 448 -13.56 -10.09 8.96
CA ASN A 448 -15.01 -9.85 8.81
C ASN A 448 -15.84 -11.14 8.86
N LEU A 449 -15.51 -12.05 9.79
CA LEU A 449 -16.23 -13.32 9.92
C LEU A 449 -17.59 -13.10 10.59
N VAL A 450 -18.60 -13.81 10.11
CA VAL A 450 -19.98 -13.76 10.60
C VAL A 450 -20.43 -15.13 11.09
N TRP A 451 -21.34 -15.15 12.07
CA TRP A 451 -21.88 -16.37 12.65
C TRP A 451 -22.94 -17.01 11.75
N VAL A 452 -22.68 -18.22 11.28
CA VAL A 452 -23.55 -18.95 10.33
C VAL A 452 -24.15 -20.23 10.92
N GLY A 453 -23.73 -20.62 12.12
CA GLY A 453 -24.22 -21.79 12.82
C GLY A 453 -23.71 -21.84 14.25
N ARG A 454 -24.22 -22.79 15.04
CA ARG A 454 -23.72 -23.06 16.40
C ARG A 454 -22.21 -23.31 16.33
N ASN A 455 -21.44 -22.46 17.01
CA ASN A 455 -19.97 -22.49 17.06
C ASN A 455 -19.29 -22.36 15.67
N LYS A 456 -19.99 -21.83 14.65
CA LYS A 456 -19.50 -21.74 13.28
C LYS A 456 -19.50 -20.29 12.81
N VAL A 457 -18.32 -19.83 12.45
CA VAL A 457 -18.10 -18.57 11.72
C VAL A 457 -17.71 -18.86 10.28
N ALA A 458 -18.04 -17.95 9.37
CA ALA A 458 -17.68 -18.03 7.97
C ALA A 458 -17.29 -16.64 7.43
N PRO A 459 -16.44 -16.56 6.39
CA PRO A 459 -16.24 -15.32 5.65
C PRO A 459 -17.53 -14.93 4.90
N LEU A 460 -17.64 -13.65 4.56
CA LEU A 460 -18.74 -13.15 3.74
C LEU A 460 -18.71 -13.77 2.34
N GLU A 461 -19.88 -14.14 1.82
CA GLU A 461 -20.02 -14.58 0.44
C GLU A 461 -19.90 -13.38 -0.54
N PRO A 462 -19.45 -13.58 -1.79
CA PRO A 462 -19.24 -12.47 -2.71
C PRO A 462 -20.49 -11.63 -2.98
N ASP A 463 -21.68 -12.24 -3.00
CA ASP A 463 -22.94 -11.52 -3.17
C ASP A 463 -23.36 -10.71 -1.92
N GLU A 464 -22.95 -11.15 -0.73
CA GLU A 464 -23.11 -10.37 0.50
C GLU A 464 -22.19 -9.14 0.48
N VAL A 465 -20.97 -9.30 -0.03
CA VAL A 465 -20.00 -8.20 -0.21
C VAL A 465 -20.50 -7.19 -1.26
N GLU A 466 -21.02 -7.65 -2.40
CA GLU A 466 -21.67 -6.80 -3.41
C GLU A 466 -22.79 -5.95 -2.80
N MET A 467 -23.66 -6.57 -2.01
CA MET A 467 -24.77 -5.89 -1.33
C MET A 467 -24.27 -4.83 -0.34
N LEU A 468 -23.26 -5.14 0.49
CA LEU A 468 -22.70 -4.20 1.47
C LEU A 468 -22.02 -2.99 0.80
N LEU A 469 -21.47 -3.20 -0.39
CA LEU A 469 -20.87 -2.14 -1.21
C LEU A 469 -21.88 -1.38 -2.06
N GLY A 470 -23.14 -1.81 -2.12
CA GLY A 470 -24.22 -1.17 -2.87
C GLY A 470 -24.23 -1.49 -4.37
N PHE A 471 -23.54 -2.56 -4.79
CA PHE A 471 -23.59 -3.08 -6.16
C PHE A 471 -24.85 -3.94 -6.40
N PRO A 472 -25.29 -4.07 -7.67
CA PRO A 472 -26.31 -5.05 -8.04
C PRO A 472 -25.90 -6.47 -7.63
N ARG A 473 -26.88 -7.31 -7.30
CA ARG A 473 -26.63 -8.71 -6.96
C ARG A 473 -26.04 -9.43 -8.18
N ASN A 474 -24.98 -10.20 -7.96
CA ASN A 474 -24.22 -10.92 -8.99
C ASN A 474 -23.46 -10.00 -9.97
N HIS A 475 -23.21 -8.72 -9.62
CA HIS A 475 -22.49 -7.77 -10.47
C HIS A 475 -21.13 -8.29 -10.93
N THR A 476 -20.39 -8.97 -10.04
CA THR A 476 -19.07 -9.55 -10.35
C THR A 476 -19.15 -11.02 -10.73
N ARG A 477 -20.34 -11.61 -10.90
CA ARG A 477 -20.48 -13.05 -11.18
C ARG A 477 -20.68 -13.27 -12.69
N GLY A 478 -19.81 -14.10 -13.27
CA GLY A 478 -19.91 -14.52 -14.68
C GLY A 478 -18.63 -14.25 -15.44
N GLY A 479 -18.63 -14.50 -16.76
CA GLY A 479 -17.52 -14.08 -17.63
C GLY A 479 -16.14 -14.68 -17.30
N GLY A 480 -16.09 -15.87 -16.69
CA GLY A 480 -14.83 -16.57 -16.38
C GLY A 480 -14.06 -16.05 -15.16
N ILE A 481 -14.60 -15.10 -14.40
CA ILE A 481 -13.93 -14.56 -13.20
C ILE A 481 -13.84 -15.60 -12.07
N SER A 482 -12.66 -15.73 -11.47
CA SER A 482 -12.47 -16.60 -10.31
C SER A 482 -13.11 -16.02 -9.05
N ARG A 483 -13.43 -16.87 -8.07
CA ARG A 483 -13.95 -16.40 -6.78
C ARG A 483 -12.97 -15.47 -6.07
N THR A 484 -11.67 -15.72 -6.20
CA THR A 484 -10.60 -14.89 -5.61
C THR A 484 -10.58 -13.50 -6.26
N ASP A 485 -10.68 -13.43 -7.59
CA ASP A 485 -10.70 -12.15 -8.31
C ASP A 485 -11.94 -11.34 -7.97
N ARG A 486 -13.10 -11.99 -7.73
CA ARG A 486 -14.30 -11.29 -7.23
C ARG A 486 -14.02 -10.55 -5.92
N TYR A 487 -13.42 -11.20 -4.94
CA TYR A 487 -13.08 -10.55 -3.67
C TYR A 487 -12.05 -9.43 -3.84
N LYS A 488 -11.05 -9.65 -4.70
CA LYS A 488 -10.04 -8.64 -5.02
C LYS A 488 -10.67 -7.38 -5.63
N SER A 489 -11.51 -7.54 -6.64
CA SER A 489 -12.18 -6.44 -7.32
C SER A 489 -13.16 -5.72 -6.40
N LEU A 490 -13.91 -6.45 -5.56
CA LEU A 490 -14.85 -5.85 -4.59
C LEU A 490 -14.12 -5.07 -3.47
N GLY A 491 -13.08 -5.65 -2.88
CA GLY A 491 -12.31 -5.04 -1.79
C GLY A 491 -11.67 -3.70 -2.16
N ASN A 492 -11.36 -3.50 -3.45
CA ASN A 492 -10.77 -2.28 -3.99
C ASN A 492 -11.78 -1.34 -4.66
N SER A 493 -13.05 -1.73 -4.80
CA SER A 493 -14.09 -0.90 -5.42
C SER A 493 -14.60 0.21 -4.51
N PHE A 494 -15.38 1.16 -5.03
CA PHE A 494 -16.08 2.16 -4.20
C PHE A 494 -17.21 1.56 -3.36
N GLN A 495 -17.58 2.25 -2.27
CA GLN A 495 -18.89 2.06 -1.65
C GLN A 495 -19.87 2.97 -2.40
N VAL A 496 -20.84 2.35 -3.08
CA VAL A 496 -21.72 3.01 -4.07
C VAL A 496 -22.63 4.05 -3.42
N ASP A 497 -23.20 3.80 -2.25
CA ASP A 497 -24.16 4.71 -1.60
C ASP A 497 -23.50 5.99 -1.07
N THR A 498 -22.28 5.90 -0.53
CA THR A 498 -21.42 7.03 -0.11
C THR A 498 -21.08 7.89 -1.33
N VAL A 499 -20.59 7.28 -2.41
CA VAL A 499 -20.23 8.01 -3.64
C VAL A 499 -21.48 8.64 -4.27
N ALA A 500 -22.59 7.90 -4.34
CA ALA A 500 -23.83 8.43 -4.88
C ALA A 500 -24.39 9.61 -4.08
N TYR A 501 -24.24 9.62 -2.75
CA TYR A 501 -24.62 10.77 -1.95
C TYR A 501 -23.82 12.03 -2.35
N HIS A 502 -22.52 11.91 -2.59
CA HIS A 502 -21.71 13.03 -3.08
C HIS A 502 -22.07 13.46 -4.51
N LEU A 503 -22.32 12.50 -5.40
CA LEU A 503 -22.65 12.74 -6.81
C LEU A 503 -24.11 13.17 -7.03
N SER A 504 -24.98 13.06 -6.02
CA SER A 504 -26.41 13.34 -6.11
C SER A 504 -26.73 14.74 -6.64
N VAL A 505 -25.90 15.73 -6.30
CA VAL A 505 -26.02 17.13 -6.75
C VAL A 505 -25.95 17.29 -8.27
N LEU A 506 -25.33 16.35 -8.98
CA LEU A 506 -25.21 16.39 -10.44
C LEU A 506 -26.54 16.10 -11.15
N LYS A 507 -27.51 15.50 -10.45
CA LYS A 507 -28.81 15.15 -11.04
C LYS A 507 -29.57 16.38 -11.53
N ASP A 508 -29.62 17.43 -10.71
CA ASP A 508 -30.33 18.66 -11.04
C ASP A 508 -29.52 19.54 -12.01
N LEU A 509 -28.19 19.43 -11.96
CA LEU A 509 -27.28 20.17 -12.84
C LEU A 509 -27.28 19.64 -14.27
N TYR A 510 -27.46 18.32 -14.44
CA TYR A 510 -27.38 17.64 -15.74
C TYR A 510 -28.62 16.78 -16.03
N PRO A 511 -29.82 17.37 -16.21
CA PRO A 511 -31.05 16.62 -16.46
C PRO A 511 -31.02 15.83 -17.78
N GLY A 512 -30.20 16.27 -18.74
CA GLY A 512 -30.01 15.57 -20.01
C GLY A 512 -29.07 14.36 -19.94
N GLY A 513 -28.38 14.16 -18.82
CA GLY A 513 -27.29 13.19 -18.66
C GLY A 513 -25.90 13.79 -18.86
N ILE A 514 -24.88 13.01 -18.50
CA ILE A 514 -23.48 13.44 -18.38
C ILE A 514 -22.53 12.65 -19.30
N ASN A 515 -21.43 13.31 -19.66
CA ASN A 515 -20.23 12.71 -20.20
C ASN A 515 -19.22 12.46 -19.07
N LEU A 516 -18.84 11.20 -18.87
CA LEU A 516 -18.00 10.75 -17.76
C LEU A 516 -16.63 10.28 -18.28
N LEU A 517 -15.57 10.74 -17.63
CA LEU A 517 -14.23 10.16 -17.72
C LEU A 517 -13.91 9.46 -16.40
N SER A 518 -13.82 8.13 -16.41
CA SER A 518 -13.63 7.27 -15.25
C SER A 518 -12.24 6.65 -15.31
N LEU A 519 -11.31 7.16 -14.49
CA LEU A 519 -9.94 6.69 -14.40
C LEU A 519 -9.81 5.67 -13.28
N PHE A 520 -9.16 4.53 -13.54
CA PHE A 520 -9.06 3.43 -12.58
C PHE A 520 -10.45 2.93 -12.14
N SER A 521 -11.32 2.73 -13.13
CA SER A 521 -12.76 2.53 -12.91
C SER A 521 -13.12 1.24 -12.16
N GLY A 522 -12.22 0.26 -12.13
CA GLY A 522 -12.42 -1.00 -11.45
C GLY A 522 -13.67 -1.71 -11.98
N ILE A 523 -14.59 -2.04 -11.07
CA ILE A 523 -15.87 -2.68 -11.43
C ILE A 523 -17.00 -1.68 -11.71
N GLY A 524 -16.69 -0.40 -11.91
CA GLY A 524 -17.66 0.61 -12.31
C GLY A 524 -18.45 1.22 -11.16
N GLY A 525 -17.82 1.44 -10.01
CA GLY A 525 -18.50 1.93 -8.81
C GLY A 525 -19.15 3.32 -8.99
N ALA A 526 -18.53 4.21 -9.77
CA ALA A 526 -19.06 5.54 -10.03
C ALA A 526 -20.22 5.49 -11.04
N GLU A 527 -20.10 4.68 -12.07
CA GLU A 527 -21.08 4.43 -13.12
C GLU A 527 -22.36 3.84 -12.52
N VAL A 528 -22.20 2.84 -11.64
CA VAL A 528 -23.32 2.25 -10.89
C VAL A 528 -23.98 3.28 -9.98
N ALA A 529 -23.20 4.12 -9.28
CA ALA A 529 -23.73 5.19 -8.44
C ALA A 529 -24.57 6.19 -9.24
N LEU A 530 -24.04 6.69 -10.37
CA LEU A 530 -24.71 7.63 -11.26
C LEU A 530 -25.98 7.04 -11.89
N HIS A 531 -25.92 5.77 -12.31
CA HIS A 531 -27.09 5.06 -12.82
C HIS A 531 -28.18 4.92 -11.74
N ARG A 532 -27.83 4.52 -10.51
CA ARG A 532 -28.77 4.40 -9.38
C ARG A 532 -29.38 5.74 -8.97
N LEU A 533 -28.68 6.86 -9.16
CA LEU A 533 -29.22 8.21 -8.97
C LEU A 533 -30.26 8.60 -10.04
N GLY A 534 -30.33 7.84 -11.14
CA GLY A 534 -31.15 8.15 -12.31
C GLY A 534 -30.52 9.21 -13.22
N ILE A 535 -29.19 9.40 -13.14
CA ILE A 535 -28.45 10.29 -14.03
C ILE A 535 -28.09 9.49 -15.28
N ARG A 536 -28.53 9.97 -16.45
CA ARG A 536 -28.27 9.29 -17.72
C ARG A 536 -26.78 9.39 -18.08
N LEU A 537 -26.16 8.26 -18.37
CA LEU A 537 -24.79 8.18 -18.88
C LEU A 537 -24.82 8.30 -20.41
N LYS A 538 -24.35 9.42 -20.97
CA LYS A 538 -24.33 9.63 -22.43
C LYS A 538 -23.12 8.99 -23.07
N ASN A 539 -21.94 9.33 -22.55
CA ASN A 539 -20.66 8.82 -23.01
C ASN A 539 -19.81 8.55 -21.76
N VAL A 540 -19.30 7.33 -21.64
CA VAL A 540 -18.42 6.92 -20.56
C VAL A 540 -17.11 6.47 -21.16
N VAL A 541 -16.02 7.17 -20.84
CA VAL A 541 -14.67 6.72 -21.14
C VAL A 541 -14.13 6.09 -19.87
N SER A 542 -14.00 4.76 -19.87
CA SER A 542 -13.57 3.96 -18.73
C SER A 542 -12.13 3.50 -18.95
N VAL A 543 -11.23 3.82 -18.01
CA VAL A 543 -9.83 3.41 -18.06
C VAL A 543 -9.56 2.39 -16.97
N GLU A 544 -9.29 1.15 -17.35
CA GLU A 544 -9.09 0.04 -16.43
C GLU A 544 -8.12 -0.99 -16.99
N ILE A 545 -7.09 -1.33 -16.21
CA ILE A 545 -6.01 -2.22 -16.63
C ILE A 545 -6.42 -3.69 -16.62
N SER A 546 -7.27 -4.11 -15.67
CA SER A 546 -7.73 -5.48 -15.54
C SER A 546 -8.83 -5.80 -16.56
N GLU A 547 -8.57 -6.78 -17.41
CA GLU A 547 -9.57 -7.27 -18.38
C GLU A 547 -10.83 -7.81 -17.70
N VAL A 548 -10.65 -8.47 -16.55
CA VAL A 548 -11.74 -9.00 -15.74
C VAL A 548 -12.70 -7.88 -15.30
N ASN A 549 -12.14 -6.76 -14.83
CA ASN A 549 -12.91 -5.59 -14.40
C ASN A 549 -13.62 -4.91 -15.57
N ARG A 550 -12.93 -4.76 -16.72
CA ARG A 550 -13.54 -4.24 -17.96
C ARG A 550 -14.71 -5.11 -18.41
N ASN A 551 -14.57 -6.43 -18.35
CA ASN A 551 -15.64 -7.37 -18.73
C ASN A 551 -16.85 -7.27 -17.79
N ILE A 552 -16.63 -7.02 -16.49
CA ILE A 552 -17.71 -6.74 -15.52
C ILE A 552 -18.47 -5.48 -15.93
N ILE A 553 -17.77 -4.36 -16.17
CA ILE A 553 -18.41 -3.09 -16.57
C ILE A 553 -19.18 -3.27 -17.87
N ARG A 554 -18.60 -3.92 -18.89
CA ARG A 554 -19.26 -4.16 -20.18
C ARG A 554 -20.53 -5.01 -20.01
N SER A 555 -20.44 -6.07 -19.22
CA SER A 555 -21.60 -6.93 -18.93
C SER A 555 -22.70 -6.14 -18.22
N TRP A 556 -22.35 -5.29 -17.24
CA TRP A 556 -23.29 -4.42 -16.56
C TRP A 556 -23.92 -3.38 -17.50
N TRP A 557 -23.12 -2.80 -18.39
CA TRP A 557 -23.55 -1.81 -19.38
C TRP A 557 -24.63 -2.39 -20.31
N GLU A 558 -24.42 -3.61 -20.80
CA GLU A 558 -25.36 -4.34 -21.63
C GLU A 558 -26.60 -4.78 -20.84
N GLN A 559 -26.43 -5.32 -19.63
CA GLN A 559 -27.54 -5.80 -18.80
C GLN A 559 -28.49 -4.69 -18.32
N THR A 560 -28.00 -3.46 -18.25
CA THR A 560 -28.81 -2.30 -17.85
C THR A 560 -29.37 -1.52 -19.04
N ASP A 561 -29.22 -2.05 -20.26
CA ASP A 561 -29.71 -1.45 -21.52
C ASP A 561 -29.30 0.03 -21.65
N GLN A 562 -28.05 0.35 -21.32
CA GLN A 562 -27.57 1.73 -21.41
C GLN A 562 -27.63 2.24 -22.85
N THR A 563 -28.30 3.37 -23.03
CA THR A 563 -28.48 4.00 -24.36
C THR A 563 -27.27 4.83 -24.83
N GLY A 564 -26.28 5.02 -23.95
CA GLY A 564 -25.08 5.80 -24.24
C GLY A 564 -23.96 4.98 -24.88
N ASN A 565 -22.79 5.59 -25.00
CA ASN A 565 -21.57 4.93 -25.48
C ASN A 565 -20.62 4.61 -24.32
N LEU A 566 -20.15 3.37 -24.26
CA LEU A 566 -19.05 2.96 -23.40
C LEU A 566 -17.77 2.80 -24.24
N ILE A 567 -16.72 3.51 -23.86
CA ILE A 567 -15.40 3.46 -24.49
C ILE A 567 -14.42 2.93 -23.46
N ASP A 568 -13.97 1.69 -23.66
CA ASP A 568 -12.99 1.05 -22.79
C ASP A 568 -11.57 1.38 -23.26
N ILE A 569 -10.73 1.87 -22.35
CA ILE A 569 -9.30 2.09 -22.56
C ILE A 569 -8.54 1.28 -21.52
N VAL A 570 -7.48 0.60 -21.95
CA VAL A 570 -6.74 -0.32 -21.07
C VAL A 570 -5.80 0.45 -20.13
N ASP A 571 -5.04 1.39 -20.67
CA ASP A 571 -3.99 2.08 -19.93
C ASP A 571 -4.20 3.60 -19.94
N VAL A 572 -4.02 4.21 -18.79
CA VAL A 572 -4.07 5.66 -18.57
C VAL A 572 -3.04 6.42 -19.42
N GLN A 573 -1.93 5.77 -19.78
CA GLN A 573 -0.92 6.34 -20.67
C GLN A 573 -1.42 6.51 -22.11
N GLN A 574 -2.46 5.79 -22.53
CA GLN A 574 -3.07 5.96 -23.86
C GLN A 574 -3.93 7.23 -23.95
N LEU A 575 -4.28 7.84 -22.81
CA LEU A 575 -4.94 9.14 -22.76
C LEU A 575 -3.92 10.28 -22.81
N ASN A 576 -3.46 10.56 -24.03
CA ASN A 576 -2.69 11.75 -24.36
C ASN A 576 -3.61 12.90 -24.81
N ALA A 577 -3.03 14.09 -25.03
CA ALA A 577 -3.78 15.28 -25.42
C ALA A 577 -4.58 15.07 -26.72
N ASP A 578 -3.94 14.50 -27.75
CA ASP A 578 -4.59 14.24 -29.05
C ASP A 578 -5.80 13.30 -28.91
N ARG A 579 -5.68 12.25 -28.09
CA ARG A 579 -6.75 11.31 -27.85
C ARG A 579 -7.91 11.95 -27.09
N LEU A 580 -7.61 12.76 -26.08
CA LEU A 580 -8.63 13.52 -25.34
C LEU A 580 -9.33 14.53 -26.25
N GLU A 581 -8.60 15.25 -27.11
CA GLU A 581 -9.19 16.16 -28.10
C GLU A 581 -10.09 15.41 -29.08
N GLN A 582 -9.67 14.26 -29.61
CA GLN A 582 -10.50 13.43 -30.49
C GLN A 582 -11.81 13.00 -29.82
N LEU A 583 -11.74 12.55 -28.56
CA LEU A 583 -12.90 12.15 -27.77
C LEU A 583 -13.84 13.35 -27.56
N MET A 584 -13.31 14.48 -27.14
CA MET A 584 -14.09 15.69 -26.87
C MET A 584 -14.67 16.33 -28.14
N ASN A 585 -14.01 16.18 -29.29
CA ASN A 585 -14.54 16.59 -30.59
C ASN A 585 -15.68 15.67 -31.07
N SER A 586 -15.69 14.41 -30.64
CA SER A 586 -16.69 13.42 -31.07
C SER A 586 -18.00 13.52 -30.30
N PHE A 587 -17.95 13.76 -28.99
CA PHE A 587 -19.15 13.74 -28.13
C PHE A 587 -19.25 14.91 -27.14
N GLY A 588 -18.40 15.92 -27.28
CA GLY A 588 -18.34 17.10 -26.41
C GLY A 588 -17.40 16.92 -25.21
N GLY A 589 -17.26 17.97 -24.40
CA GLY A 589 -16.45 17.95 -23.18
C GLY A 589 -16.96 16.95 -22.13
N PHE A 590 -16.11 16.69 -21.13
CA PHE A 590 -16.47 15.86 -19.98
C PHE A 590 -17.13 16.71 -18.89
N ASP A 591 -18.24 16.23 -18.35
CA ASP A 591 -18.93 16.90 -17.25
C ASP A 591 -18.32 16.49 -15.90
N LEU A 592 -17.85 15.26 -15.80
CA LEU A 592 -17.28 14.67 -14.59
C LEU A 592 -16.04 13.83 -14.92
N VAL A 593 -14.96 14.04 -14.17
CA VAL A 593 -13.75 13.20 -14.14
C VAL A 593 -13.66 12.51 -12.78
N VAL A 594 -13.79 11.19 -12.73
CA VAL A 594 -13.73 10.40 -11.50
C VAL A 594 -12.48 9.53 -11.49
N GLY A 595 -11.87 9.37 -10.31
CA GLY A 595 -10.85 8.35 -10.12
C GLY A 595 -10.71 7.91 -8.67
N GLY A 596 -10.26 6.68 -8.47
CA GLY A 596 -9.86 6.15 -7.17
C GLY A 596 -8.37 5.82 -7.18
N SER A 597 -7.71 5.90 -6.03
CA SER A 597 -6.34 5.41 -5.93
C SER A 597 -6.35 3.88 -6.11
N PRO A 598 -5.57 3.33 -7.06
CA PRO A 598 -5.38 1.89 -7.19
C PRO A 598 -4.56 1.41 -6.00
N CYS A 599 -5.24 1.07 -4.91
CA CYS A 599 -4.61 0.75 -3.64
C CYS A 599 -4.27 -0.75 -3.55
N ASN A 600 -3.05 -1.17 -3.91
CA ASN A 600 -2.50 -2.40 -3.34
C ASN A 600 -1.35 -2.13 -2.35
N ASN A 601 -0.70 -0.96 -2.39
CA ASN A 601 0.43 -0.63 -1.51
C ASN A 601 0.12 0.39 -0.39
N LEU A 602 -1.06 1.01 -0.39
CA LEU A 602 -1.43 2.01 0.64
C LEU A 602 -2.19 1.42 1.84
N THR A 603 -2.62 0.16 1.76
CA THR A 603 -3.20 -0.57 2.89
C THR A 603 -2.08 -1.23 3.69
N GLY A 604 -1.93 -0.87 4.96
CA GLY A 604 -0.86 -1.30 5.88
C GLY A 604 -0.73 -2.81 6.16
N SER A 605 -1.32 -3.68 5.34
CA SER A 605 -1.19 -5.14 5.42
C SER A 605 0.03 -5.68 4.67
N ASN A 606 0.61 -4.94 3.72
CA ASN A 606 1.86 -5.31 3.05
C ASN A 606 3.06 -4.69 3.79
N ARG A 607 3.62 -5.43 4.77
CA ARG A 607 4.76 -5.00 5.60
C ARG A 607 6.08 -4.76 4.86
N PHE A 608 6.12 -4.90 3.53
CA PHE A 608 7.37 -4.89 2.75
C PHE A 608 7.55 -3.73 1.76
N HIS A 609 6.55 -2.88 1.51
CA HIS A 609 6.76 -1.64 0.75
C HIS A 609 5.91 -0.52 1.35
N ARG A 610 6.48 0.22 2.31
CA ARG A 610 5.97 1.53 2.75
C ARG A 610 6.50 2.63 1.83
N ASP A 611 6.43 2.39 0.53
CA ASP A 611 6.75 3.44 -0.43
C ASP A 611 5.51 4.31 -0.47
N GLY A 612 5.59 5.52 0.10
CA GLY A 612 4.52 6.51 0.05
C GLY A 612 4.22 6.93 -1.39
N LEU A 613 4.21 8.24 -1.66
CA LEU A 613 4.01 8.74 -3.04
C LEU A 613 5.21 8.51 -4.00
N GLU A 614 6.18 7.68 -3.60
CA GLU A 614 7.38 7.34 -4.39
C GLU A 614 7.29 5.92 -5.03
N GLY A 615 6.27 5.13 -4.69
CA GLY A 615 6.05 3.80 -5.28
C GLY A 615 5.42 3.84 -6.68
N LYS A 616 5.50 2.74 -7.44
CA LYS A 616 4.91 2.56 -8.79
C LYS A 616 3.40 2.85 -8.89
N GLU A 617 2.65 2.82 -7.78
CA GLU A 617 1.21 3.16 -7.76
C GLU A 617 0.96 4.67 -7.58
N SER A 618 1.97 5.43 -7.15
CA SER A 618 1.89 6.89 -6.94
C SER A 618 1.97 7.68 -8.24
N SER A 619 2.60 7.11 -9.27
CA SER A 619 2.57 7.65 -10.63
C SER A 619 1.15 7.77 -11.16
N LEU A 620 0.27 6.84 -10.78
CA LEU A 620 -1.13 6.80 -11.23
C LEU A 620 -1.94 8.00 -10.69
N PHE A 621 -1.60 8.52 -9.51
CA PHE A 621 -2.15 9.78 -9.02
C PHE A 621 -1.69 10.98 -9.89
N PHE A 622 -0.42 11.01 -10.27
CA PHE A 622 0.08 12.07 -11.16
C PHE A 622 -0.52 11.97 -12.56
N ASP A 623 -0.80 10.77 -13.06
CA ASP A 623 -1.55 10.56 -14.30
C ASP A 623 -3.00 11.06 -14.20
N PHE A 624 -3.66 10.85 -13.06
CA PHE A 624 -4.98 11.46 -12.81
C PHE A 624 -4.92 12.97 -12.91
N CYS A 625 -3.96 13.61 -12.23
CA CYS A 625 -3.80 15.07 -12.24
C CYS A 625 -3.48 15.58 -13.66
N ARG A 626 -2.55 14.92 -14.35
CA ARG A 626 -2.17 15.22 -15.73
C ARG A 626 -3.39 15.19 -16.65
N ILE A 627 -4.20 14.14 -16.58
CA ILE A 627 -5.39 14.00 -17.44
C ILE A 627 -6.45 15.04 -17.07
N LEU A 628 -6.68 15.26 -15.78
CA LEU A 628 -7.60 16.31 -15.33
C LEU A 628 -7.20 17.67 -15.90
N ASP A 629 -5.94 18.08 -15.76
CA ASP A 629 -5.41 19.33 -16.29
C ASP A 629 -5.55 19.42 -17.82
N LEU A 630 -5.26 18.34 -18.55
CA LEU A 630 -5.45 18.28 -20.00
C LEU A 630 -6.91 18.48 -20.39
N VAL A 631 -7.84 17.80 -19.71
CA VAL A 631 -9.29 17.98 -19.95
C VAL A 631 -9.69 19.44 -19.69
N LYS A 632 -9.27 20.04 -18.57
CA LYS A 632 -9.56 21.45 -18.27
C LYS A 632 -8.99 22.39 -19.34
N CYS A 633 -7.76 22.16 -19.78
CA CYS A 633 -7.11 22.97 -20.80
C CYS A 633 -7.81 22.87 -22.17
N ILE A 634 -8.28 21.69 -22.57
CA ILE A 634 -9.01 21.52 -23.83
C ILE A 634 -10.41 22.15 -23.72
N MET A 635 -11.10 21.98 -22.59
CA MET A 635 -12.44 22.56 -22.36
C MET A 635 -12.46 24.09 -22.28
N THR A 636 -11.33 24.71 -21.95
CA THR A 636 -11.19 26.18 -21.91
C THR A 636 -10.83 26.78 -23.27
N ARG A 637 -10.31 25.97 -24.19
CA ARG A 637 -9.96 26.38 -25.57
C ARG A 637 -11.14 26.31 -26.54
N ASN A 638 -12.09 25.42 -26.27
CA ASN A 638 -13.32 25.22 -27.04
C ASN A 638 -14.49 25.96 -26.41
#